data_AF-A0A937U9Y7-F1
#
_entry.id   AF-A0A937U9Y7-F1
#
_cell.length_a   1.000
_cell.length_b   1.000
_cell.length_c   1.000
_cell.angle_alpha   90.00
_cell.angle_beta   90.00
_cell.angle_gamma   90.00
#
_symmetry.space_group_name_H-M   'P 1'
#
loop_
_entity.id
_entity.type
_entity.pdbx_description
1 polymer ?
#
loop_
_entity_poly.entity_id
_entity_poly.type
_entity_poly.pdbx_seq_one_letter_code
_entity_poly.pdbx_strand_id
1 'polypeptide(L)'
;MNAHALYSPIRFFVIVVISLSVFSTDLSAEDDLIPGIQEVYRLDRLPVLKESIKVASISSYDRTGGNNDGFGGQYSFVRKEKDGLVLADLQGPGVIYRIWTPTPTDDMLEFYFDGESEPSIRVKFGDLFLGKHPVFVRPLVGYGAGGFYSYVPLTYEKSCKVFIRAERMRFYQINYARYPEATAIVSLPAQPTDQYKRHLDKAVRLFESSGSDVSSYAVPAGGSIERFAAKVRLKSEEAANIFEIDRPGRIVGIRISPAQALADKNRSVILRAYWDGDTTPAILSPAGDFFGYAWGEPATRSLLVGTQDGVDYCYFPMPFEKSARIDLVSQLPSGKEIQLDAEVLFVPIGRRQNEGRFYAIWRRENPTTKGKPFTFVQTEGRGHIVGVIQQSQGFESGITPFFEGDDQTTLDGELVIHGTGSEDFYNGGWYDVTGRWDSRRSFPLSGCLGYKKHLGRTGGYRLFLGDAYAYRRSVLQTIEHAPTGNSILNDYCAVTFLYSRDRPTCEFALPPAEQRKVIDLKRIVFATWWNVPINSFSYRNATLAKDGEKLDGKNVRFLSLQAKDTDSFGHHFICFICELPAAGKYKVSLDAVRGPSQAKVQMFVDEAPVGPEVDFYAPKRQRVLGEYICTLDLTEGPNNLLFKLVGKHADSQGVALDLTNIICERID
;
A
#
# COMPACT_ATOMS: atom_id res chain seq x y z
N MET A 1 84.02 -63.15 -12.15
CA MET A 1 84.02 -64.54 -11.64
C MET A 1 82.91 -64.69 -10.61
N ASN A 2 82.05 -65.69 -10.83
CA ASN A 2 81.23 -66.44 -9.87
C ASN A 2 80.23 -65.74 -8.91
N ALA A 3 78.96 -65.83 -9.30
CA ALA A 3 77.85 -66.52 -8.65
C ALA A 3 77.57 -66.42 -7.13
N HIS A 4 76.35 -65.94 -6.85
CA HIS A 4 75.33 -66.39 -5.88
C HIS A 4 75.64 -66.63 -4.40
N ALA A 5 74.85 -65.97 -3.53
CA ALA A 5 74.13 -66.61 -2.42
C ALA A 5 72.87 -65.79 -2.02
N LEU A 6 71.74 -66.48 -1.85
CA LEU A 6 70.45 -65.98 -1.38
C LEU A 6 70.42 -65.87 0.15
N TYR A 7 69.85 -64.81 0.73
CA TYR A 7 69.27 -64.82 2.07
C TYR A 7 68.08 -63.84 2.18
N SER A 8 66.95 -64.37 2.68
CA SER A 8 65.71 -63.66 3.00
C SER A 8 65.76 -63.08 4.42
N PRO A 9 65.21 -61.88 4.68
CA PRO A 9 64.80 -61.50 6.02
C PRO A 9 63.28 -61.23 6.08
N ILE A 10 62.61 -62.01 6.94
CA ILE A 10 61.26 -61.78 7.45
C ILE A 10 61.25 -60.47 8.25
N ARG A 11 60.40 -59.50 7.88
CA ARG A 11 60.17 -58.27 8.66
C ARG A 11 58.73 -58.27 9.21
N PHE A 12 58.63 -58.24 10.54
CA PHE A 12 57.40 -58.00 11.28
C PHE A 12 56.87 -56.59 10.97
N PHE A 13 55.59 -56.48 10.59
CA PHE A 13 54.85 -55.23 10.53
C PHE A 13 54.23 -54.95 11.91
N VAL A 14 54.63 -53.86 12.55
CA VAL A 14 53.92 -53.30 13.70
C VAL A 14 52.87 -52.33 13.15
N ILE A 15 51.58 -52.64 13.35
CA ILE A 15 50.47 -51.75 13.03
C ILE A 15 50.31 -50.78 14.22
N VAL A 16 50.58 -49.50 13.99
CA VAL A 16 50.19 -48.42 14.91
C VAL A 16 48.82 -47.91 14.47
N VAL A 17 47.79 -48.21 15.27
CA VAL A 17 46.44 -47.67 15.08
C VAL A 17 46.41 -46.25 15.67
N ILE A 18 46.41 -45.24 14.80
CA ILE A 18 46.14 -43.85 15.18
C ILE A 18 44.62 -43.64 15.01
N SER A 19 43.89 -43.58 16.12
CA SER A 19 42.49 -43.18 16.15
C SER A 19 42.38 -41.66 15.93
N LEU A 20 42.08 -41.25 14.70
CA LEU A 20 41.66 -39.88 14.39
C LEU A 20 40.17 -39.75 14.72
N SER A 21 39.86 -39.11 15.84
CA SER A 21 38.51 -38.65 16.17
C SER A 21 38.17 -37.48 15.25
N VAL A 22 37.38 -37.75 14.20
CA VAL A 22 36.79 -36.70 13.37
C VAL A 22 35.65 -36.06 14.17
N PHE A 23 35.90 -34.87 14.72
CA PHE A 23 34.82 -33.97 15.12
C PHE A 23 34.19 -33.42 13.84
N SER A 24 33.07 -33.99 13.41
CA SER A 24 32.17 -33.34 12.46
C SER A 24 31.49 -32.18 13.19
N THR A 25 32.05 -30.98 13.09
CA THR A 25 31.33 -29.77 13.46
C THR A 25 30.20 -29.58 12.43
N ASP A 26 28.96 -29.66 12.89
CA ASP A 26 27.74 -29.33 12.15
C ASP A 26 27.81 -27.90 11.58
N LEU A 27 28.38 -27.78 10.38
CA LEU A 27 28.36 -26.55 9.57
C LEU A 27 27.14 -26.51 8.64
N SER A 28 26.22 -27.48 8.71
CA SER A 28 25.03 -27.55 7.85
C SER A 28 23.76 -26.96 8.47
N ALA A 29 23.76 -26.58 9.75
CA ALA A 29 22.54 -26.15 10.44
C ALA A 29 22.08 -24.70 10.12
N GLU A 30 22.94 -23.85 9.54
CA GLU A 30 22.60 -22.44 9.29
C GLU A 30 21.79 -22.17 8.00
N ASP A 31 21.55 -23.19 7.15
CA ASP A 31 20.94 -22.98 5.83
C ASP A 31 19.45 -23.39 5.73
N ASP A 32 18.89 -24.00 6.77
CA ASP A 32 17.47 -24.31 6.85
C ASP A 32 16.65 -23.10 7.31
N LEU A 33 15.68 -22.69 6.49
CA LEU A 33 14.75 -21.61 6.82
C LEU A 33 13.69 -22.12 7.79
N ILE A 34 13.77 -21.67 9.05
CA ILE A 34 12.74 -21.94 10.06
C ILE A 34 11.62 -20.89 9.90
N PRO A 35 10.34 -21.29 9.77
CA PRO A 35 9.21 -20.36 9.71
C PRO A 35 9.21 -19.37 10.88
N GLY A 36 8.87 -18.11 10.60
CA GLY A 36 8.85 -17.03 11.58
C GLY A 36 9.80 -15.90 11.24
N ILE A 37 10.60 -15.46 12.22
CA ILE A 37 11.39 -14.21 12.11
C ILE A 37 12.40 -14.20 10.95
N GLN A 38 12.90 -15.36 10.51
CA GLN A 38 13.81 -15.41 9.37
C GLN A 38 13.13 -15.03 8.05
N GLU A 39 11.83 -15.30 7.89
CA GLU A 39 11.07 -14.93 6.69
C GLU A 39 10.83 -13.43 6.58
N VAL A 40 11.09 -12.67 7.64
CA VAL A 40 10.98 -11.20 7.66
C VAL A 40 12.23 -10.54 7.07
N TYR A 41 13.40 -11.19 7.12
CA TYR A 41 14.66 -10.57 6.66
C TYR A 41 15.45 -11.34 5.61
N ARG A 42 15.19 -12.63 5.42
CA ARG A 42 15.83 -13.46 4.38
C ARG A 42 15.16 -13.22 3.02
N LEU A 43 15.36 -12.03 2.45
CA LEU A 43 14.79 -11.70 1.13
C LEU A 43 15.27 -12.68 0.06
N ASP A 44 16.48 -13.24 0.18
CA ASP A 44 17.02 -14.29 -0.70
C ASP A 44 16.14 -15.54 -0.78
N ARG A 45 15.31 -15.78 0.25
CA ARG A 45 14.37 -16.89 0.37
C ARG A 45 12.94 -16.52 -0.03
N LEU A 46 12.65 -15.27 -0.38
CA LEU A 46 11.31 -14.86 -0.82
C LEU A 46 10.80 -15.65 -2.05
N PRO A 47 11.63 -16.09 -3.02
CA PRO A 47 11.19 -16.95 -4.11
C PRO A 47 10.87 -18.39 -3.70
N VAL A 48 11.32 -18.86 -2.53
CA VAL A 48 11.10 -20.25 -2.10
C VAL A 48 9.61 -20.48 -1.92
N LEU A 49 9.08 -21.50 -2.59
CA LEU A 49 7.69 -21.91 -2.48
C LEU A 49 7.40 -22.26 -1.03
N LYS A 50 6.38 -21.60 -0.45
CA LYS A 50 6.03 -21.79 0.96
C LYS A 50 5.53 -23.21 1.21
N GLU A 51 5.90 -23.75 2.38
CA GLU A 51 5.50 -25.10 2.83
C GLU A 51 4.32 -25.08 3.81
N SER A 52 3.77 -23.90 4.12
CA SER A 52 2.53 -23.80 4.88
C SER A 52 1.41 -24.62 4.23
N ILE A 53 0.61 -25.28 5.05
CA ILE A 53 -0.56 -26.07 4.62
C ILE A 53 -1.85 -25.26 4.69
N LYS A 54 -1.83 -24.12 5.38
CA LYS A 54 -2.92 -23.13 5.41
C LYS A 54 -2.34 -21.74 5.62
N VAL A 55 -2.87 -20.76 4.91
CA VAL A 55 -2.75 -19.33 5.20
C VAL A 55 -4.15 -18.78 5.33
N ALA A 56 -4.43 -18.00 6.39
CA ALA A 56 -5.76 -17.49 6.66
C ALA A 56 -5.71 -16.22 7.51
N SER A 57 -6.86 -15.55 7.66
CA SER A 57 -7.04 -14.50 8.65
C SER A 57 -8.23 -14.78 9.57
N ILE A 58 -8.16 -14.21 10.77
CA ILE A 58 -9.33 -14.00 11.62
C ILE A 58 -9.52 -12.49 11.71
N SER A 59 -10.72 -12.01 11.40
CA SER A 59 -11.05 -10.60 11.42
C SER A 59 -12.43 -10.35 12.03
N SER A 60 -12.75 -9.07 12.23
CA SER A 60 -14.03 -8.60 12.75
C SER A 60 -15.11 -8.40 11.69
N TYR A 61 -14.90 -8.91 10.46
CA TYR A 61 -15.79 -8.71 9.32
C TYR A 61 -17.25 -9.11 9.58
N ASP A 62 -18.15 -8.46 8.86
CA ASP A 62 -19.58 -8.72 8.89
C ASP A 62 -19.93 -10.03 8.18
N ARG A 63 -20.28 -11.04 8.98
CA ARG A 63 -20.64 -12.38 8.48
C ARG A 63 -21.96 -12.40 7.69
N THR A 64 -22.71 -11.29 7.64
CA THR A 64 -23.94 -11.18 6.83
C THR A 64 -23.69 -10.61 5.44
N GLY A 65 -22.47 -10.12 5.15
CA GLY A 65 -22.16 -9.34 3.94
C GLY A 65 -22.63 -7.88 4.02
N GLY A 66 -22.93 -7.40 5.23
CA GLY A 66 -23.15 -5.99 5.53
C GLY A 66 -21.83 -5.25 5.74
N ASN A 67 -21.87 -4.14 6.51
CA ASN A 67 -20.71 -3.27 6.76
C ASN A 67 -20.49 -3.05 8.28
N ASN A 68 -20.84 -4.04 9.10
CA ASN A 68 -20.64 -4.01 10.55
C ASN A 68 -19.31 -4.67 10.97
N ASP A 69 -18.22 -4.32 10.31
CA ASP A 69 -16.91 -5.00 10.38
C ASP A 69 -16.10 -4.71 11.66
N GLY A 70 -16.76 -4.12 12.65
CA GLY A 70 -16.14 -3.72 13.91
C GLY A 70 -16.91 -2.62 14.64
N PHE A 71 -17.84 -1.92 13.96
CA PHE A 71 -18.63 -0.84 14.55
C PHE A 71 -19.42 -1.31 15.77
N GLY A 72 -20.19 -2.39 15.64
CA GLY A 72 -21.04 -2.96 16.69
C GLY A 72 -20.30 -3.91 17.63
N GLY A 73 -19.14 -4.44 17.23
CA GLY A 73 -18.38 -5.44 18.00
C GLY A 73 -18.99 -6.85 18.01
N GLN A 74 -20.12 -7.06 17.32
CA GLN A 74 -20.85 -8.33 17.26
C GLN A 74 -19.99 -9.47 16.73
N TYR A 75 -19.14 -9.18 15.75
CA TYR A 75 -18.29 -10.15 15.06
C TYR A 75 -16.84 -10.14 15.53
N SER A 76 -16.53 -9.28 16.50
CA SER A 76 -15.17 -8.92 16.89
C SER A 76 -14.52 -9.90 17.89
N PHE A 77 -14.83 -11.19 17.79
CA PHE A 77 -14.24 -12.27 18.58
C PHE A 77 -14.64 -13.64 17.99
N VAL A 78 -13.92 -14.71 18.35
CA VAL A 78 -14.29 -16.09 18.02
C VAL A 78 -15.15 -16.74 19.11
N ARG A 79 -14.91 -16.39 20.38
CA ARG A 79 -15.80 -16.73 21.50
C ARG A 79 -15.64 -15.76 22.67
N LYS A 80 -16.65 -15.71 23.53
CA LYS A 80 -16.61 -15.00 24.80
C LYS A 80 -16.27 -15.97 25.93
N GLU A 81 -15.33 -15.59 26.80
CA GLU A 81 -15.02 -16.28 28.05
C GLU A 81 -15.39 -15.37 29.24
N LYS A 82 -15.31 -15.88 30.47
CA LYS A 82 -15.76 -15.17 31.68
C LYS A 82 -15.12 -13.78 31.83
N ASP A 83 -13.82 -13.67 31.51
CA ASP A 83 -13.01 -12.49 31.80
C ASP A 83 -12.59 -11.70 30.54
N GLY A 84 -13.22 -11.98 29.39
CA GLY A 84 -12.86 -11.32 28.13
C GLY A 84 -13.27 -12.06 26.87
N LEU A 85 -12.58 -11.75 25.77
CA LEU A 85 -12.89 -12.22 24.43
C LEU A 85 -11.69 -12.97 23.85
N VAL A 86 -11.93 -14.13 23.27
CA VAL A 86 -10.91 -14.83 22.48
C VAL A 86 -10.99 -14.29 21.05
N LEU A 87 -9.88 -13.73 20.58
CA LEU A 87 -9.74 -13.17 19.23
C LEU A 87 -9.26 -14.23 18.23
N ALA A 88 -8.45 -15.18 18.70
CA ALA A 88 -8.01 -16.32 17.89
C ALA A 88 -7.77 -17.55 18.78
N ASP A 89 -8.08 -18.72 18.23
CA ASP A 89 -7.77 -20.03 18.83
C ASP A 89 -7.25 -20.95 17.72
N LEU A 90 -5.92 -21.00 17.58
CA LEU A 90 -5.20 -21.60 16.47
C LEU A 90 -4.59 -22.94 16.89
N GLN A 91 -4.62 -23.93 16.00
CA GLN A 91 -4.23 -25.32 16.29
C GLN A 91 -3.17 -25.83 15.30
N GLY A 92 -2.27 -26.69 15.79
CA GLY A 92 -1.10 -27.21 15.08
C GLY A 92 0.08 -26.24 15.04
N PRO A 93 1.24 -26.65 14.48
CA PRO A 93 2.38 -25.76 14.32
C PRO A 93 2.04 -24.59 13.42
N GLY A 94 2.35 -23.37 13.86
CA GLY A 94 1.94 -22.18 13.13
C GLY A 94 2.66 -20.91 13.55
N VAL A 95 2.36 -19.85 12.79
CA VAL A 95 2.92 -18.52 13.00
C VAL A 95 1.83 -17.47 12.74
N ILE A 96 1.61 -16.56 13.69
CA ILE A 96 0.89 -15.31 13.42
C ILE A 96 1.91 -14.33 12.83
N TYR A 97 1.68 -13.85 11.61
CA TYR A 97 2.60 -12.93 10.93
C TYR A 97 2.16 -11.48 10.96
N ARG A 98 0.85 -11.23 11.10
CA ARG A 98 0.34 -9.87 11.17
C ARG A 98 -0.81 -9.75 12.15
N ILE A 99 -0.76 -8.67 12.93
CA ILE A 99 -1.89 -8.18 13.73
C ILE A 99 -2.13 -6.74 13.32
N TRP A 100 -3.38 -6.35 13.08
CA TRP A 100 -3.76 -4.98 12.74
C TRP A 100 -5.04 -4.54 13.44
N THR A 101 -5.14 -3.23 13.73
CA THR A 101 -6.36 -2.55 14.18
C THR A 101 -6.29 -1.04 13.87
N PRO A 102 -7.42 -0.36 13.61
CA PRO A 102 -7.56 1.09 13.62
C PRO A 102 -8.12 1.62 14.95
N THR A 103 -8.34 0.75 15.93
CA THR A 103 -8.99 1.05 17.21
C THR A 103 -8.26 0.38 18.38
N PRO A 104 -6.96 0.65 18.59
CA PRO A 104 -6.26 0.13 19.75
C PRO A 104 -6.87 0.66 21.05
N THR A 105 -6.77 -0.13 22.12
CA THR A 105 -7.27 0.20 23.46
C THR A 105 -6.19 -0.03 24.52
N ASP A 106 -6.47 0.35 25.77
CA ASP A 106 -5.61 0.06 26.92
C ASP A 106 -5.88 -1.32 27.56
N ASP A 107 -6.78 -2.11 26.98
CA ASP A 107 -7.13 -3.44 27.47
C ASP A 107 -5.94 -4.41 27.35
N MET A 108 -5.92 -5.42 28.22
CA MET A 108 -4.88 -6.46 28.21
C MET A 108 -5.08 -7.45 27.08
N LEU A 109 -4.11 -7.51 26.17
CA LEU A 109 -3.98 -8.57 25.17
C LEU A 109 -2.98 -9.62 25.69
N GLU A 110 -3.39 -10.88 25.63
CA GLU A 110 -2.69 -12.03 26.18
C GLU A 110 -2.50 -13.10 25.09
N PHE A 111 -1.30 -13.66 25.00
CA PHE A 111 -0.99 -14.78 24.11
C PHE A 111 -0.61 -15.99 24.95
N TYR A 112 -1.32 -17.09 24.73
CA TYR A 112 -1.05 -18.39 25.34
C TYR A 112 -0.55 -19.32 24.24
N PHE A 113 0.62 -19.92 24.44
CA PHE A 113 1.18 -20.87 23.48
C PHE A 113 1.00 -22.30 24.02
N ASP A 114 0.75 -23.26 23.13
CA ASP A 114 0.78 -24.70 23.39
C ASP A 114 -0.04 -25.20 24.59
N GLY A 115 -1.16 -24.52 24.88
CA GLY A 115 -2.04 -24.88 25.99
C GLY A 115 -1.55 -24.45 27.37
N GLU A 116 -0.61 -23.51 27.44
CA GLU A 116 -0.18 -22.87 28.69
C GLU A 116 -1.37 -22.34 29.51
N SER A 117 -1.29 -22.50 30.84
CA SER A 117 -2.31 -21.99 31.76
C SER A 117 -2.18 -20.49 32.04
N GLU A 118 -0.96 -19.95 31.91
CA GLU A 118 -0.65 -18.53 32.02
C GLU A 118 -0.12 -18.01 30.67
N PRO A 119 -0.43 -16.76 30.29
CA PRO A 119 0.01 -16.23 29.01
C PRO A 119 1.51 -15.93 29.03
N SER A 120 2.22 -16.43 28.03
CA SER A 120 3.63 -16.12 27.78
C SER A 120 3.86 -14.64 27.44
N ILE A 121 2.87 -13.96 26.86
CA ILE A 121 2.94 -12.52 26.55
C ILE A 121 1.69 -11.83 27.08
N ARG A 122 1.90 -10.75 27.84
CA ARG A 122 0.86 -9.80 28.26
C ARG A 122 1.27 -8.39 27.85
N VAL A 123 0.42 -7.69 27.10
CA VAL A 123 0.70 -6.34 26.63
C VAL A 123 -0.59 -5.54 26.48
N LYS A 124 -0.54 -4.21 26.72
CA LYS A 124 -1.70 -3.36 26.41
C LYS A 124 -1.88 -3.37 24.90
N PHE A 125 -3.12 -3.49 24.46
CA PHE A 125 -3.38 -3.65 23.04
C PHE A 125 -2.77 -2.51 22.21
N GLY A 126 -2.85 -1.27 22.70
CA GLY A 126 -2.15 -0.13 22.11
C GLY A 126 -0.63 -0.22 22.19
N ASP A 127 -0.06 -0.59 23.35
CA ASP A 127 1.40 -0.63 23.55
C ASP A 127 2.10 -1.68 22.67
N LEU A 128 1.38 -2.72 22.22
CA LEU A 128 1.86 -3.70 21.23
C LEU A 128 2.43 -3.01 20.00
N PHE A 129 1.82 -1.91 19.56
CA PHE A 129 2.18 -1.23 18.31
C PHE A 129 3.18 -0.08 18.49
N LEU A 130 3.49 0.29 19.75
CA LEU A 130 4.28 1.47 20.06
C LEU A 130 5.78 1.19 20.20
N GLY A 131 6.22 -0.07 20.17
CA GLY A 131 7.62 -0.42 20.36
C GLY A 131 8.05 -0.53 21.82
N LYS A 132 7.10 -0.55 22.77
CA LYS A 132 7.41 -0.51 24.22
C LYS A 132 7.66 -1.89 24.83
N HIS A 133 7.21 -2.95 24.16
CA HIS A 133 7.37 -4.32 24.64
C HIS A 133 8.63 -4.97 24.03
N PRO A 134 9.43 -5.76 24.78
CA PRO A 134 10.70 -6.32 24.27
C PRO A 134 10.59 -7.21 23.03
N VAL A 135 9.43 -7.85 22.82
CA VAL A 135 9.13 -8.64 21.62
C VAL A 135 8.63 -7.76 20.47
N PHE A 136 7.82 -6.75 20.79
CA PHE A 136 7.14 -5.91 19.81
C PHE A 136 7.90 -4.61 19.62
N VAL A 137 8.95 -4.67 18.80
CA VAL A 137 9.89 -3.56 18.58
C VAL A 137 9.62 -2.84 17.26
N ARG A 138 9.84 -1.53 17.24
CA ARG A 138 9.84 -0.76 15.98
C ARG A 138 11.12 -1.07 15.20
N PRO A 139 11.09 -1.00 13.86
CA PRO A 139 9.94 -0.69 13.00
C PRO A 139 9.10 -1.92 12.57
N LEU A 140 9.27 -3.10 13.20
CA LEU A 140 8.42 -4.27 12.90
C LEU A 140 6.98 -4.08 13.38
N VAL A 141 6.80 -3.31 14.43
CA VAL A 141 5.51 -2.71 14.78
C VAL A 141 5.46 -1.25 14.40
N GLY A 142 4.26 -0.75 14.09
CA GLY A 142 4.08 0.62 13.68
C GLY A 142 2.64 1.08 13.71
N TYR A 143 2.49 2.36 13.39
CA TYR A 143 1.21 3.03 13.28
C TYR A 143 1.31 4.19 12.32
N GLY A 144 0.17 4.61 11.79
CA GLY A 144 0.04 5.73 10.87
C GLY A 144 -1.05 5.45 9.84
N ALA A 145 -1.39 6.47 9.05
CA ALA A 145 -2.51 6.41 8.11
C ALA A 145 -3.85 5.96 8.75
N GLY A 146 -4.00 6.15 10.07
CA GLY A 146 -5.17 5.76 10.86
C GLY A 146 -5.16 4.34 11.43
N GLY A 147 -4.19 3.50 11.06
CA GLY A 147 -4.05 2.12 11.53
C GLY A 147 -2.82 1.85 12.39
N PHE A 148 -2.83 0.68 13.01
CA PHE A 148 -1.78 0.14 13.86
C PHE A 148 -1.51 -1.30 13.42
N TYR A 149 -0.24 -1.69 13.29
CA TYR A 149 0.15 -2.98 12.75
C TYR A 149 1.37 -3.56 13.45
N SER A 150 1.44 -4.89 13.50
CA SER A 150 2.61 -5.65 13.91
C SER A 150 2.92 -6.68 12.84
N TYR A 151 4.18 -6.72 12.40
CA TYR A 151 4.77 -7.76 11.56
C TYR A 151 5.71 -8.68 12.34
N VAL A 152 5.68 -8.63 13.68
CA VAL A 152 6.48 -9.52 14.53
C VAL A 152 5.88 -10.92 14.46
N PRO A 153 6.62 -11.93 13.96
CA PRO A 153 6.08 -13.28 13.87
C PRO A 153 5.97 -13.93 15.25
N LEU A 154 4.79 -14.46 15.58
CA LEU A 154 4.53 -15.20 16.82
C LEU A 154 4.41 -16.69 16.50
N THR A 155 5.49 -17.43 16.71
CA THR A 155 5.58 -18.87 16.45
C THR A 155 4.93 -19.68 17.58
N TYR A 156 4.30 -20.79 17.23
CA TYR A 156 3.73 -21.77 18.16
C TYR A 156 3.83 -23.20 17.62
N GLU A 157 4.15 -24.16 18.48
CA GLU A 157 4.38 -25.57 18.11
C GLU A 157 3.06 -26.36 18.00
N LYS A 158 2.13 -26.12 18.92
CA LYS A 158 0.89 -26.91 19.08
C LYS A 158 -0.35 -26.06 18.98
N SER A 159 -0.36 -24.88 19.60
CA SER A 159 -1.53 -23.98 19.56
C SER A 159 -1.19 -22.55 19.97
N CYS A 160 -2.04 -21.61 19.57
CA CYS A 160 -1.98 -20.23 20.07
C CYS A 160 -3.39 -19.71 20.35
N LYS A 161 -3.64 -19.27 21.58
CA LYS A 161 -4.85 -18.51 21.96
C LYS A 161 -4.49 -17.04 22.13
N VAL A 162 -5.16 -16.17 21.37
CA VAL A 162 -5.09 -14.71 21.52
C VAL A 162 -6.34 -14.26 22.27
N PHE A 163 -6.16 -13.69 23.45
CA PHE A 163 -7.23 -13.32 24.36
C PHE A 163 -7.12 -11.84 24.76
N ILE A 164 -8.24 -11.11 24.77
CA ILE A 164 -8.30 -9.73 25.23
C ILE A 164 -9.23 -9.60 26.43
N ARG A 165 -8.74 -9.01 27.52
CA ARG A 165 -9.51 -8.68 28.73
C ARG A 165 -10.32 -7.41 28.51
N ALA A 166 -11.37 -7.53 27.69
CA ALA A 166 -12.27 -6.44 27.36
C ALA A 166 -13.71 -6.94 27.29
N GLU A 167 -14.68 -6.08 27.63
CA GLU A 167 -16.10 -6.39 27.41
C GLU A 167 -16.48 -6.35 25.93
N ARG A 168 -15.77 -5.53 25.15
CA ARG A 168 -16.01 -5.28 23.73
C ARG A 168 -14.72 -5.04 22.99
N MET A 169 -14.63 -5.65 21.81
CA MET A 169 -13.60 -5.40 20.81
C MET A 169 -14.23 -4.77 19.57
N ARG A 170 -13.47 -3.96 18.83
CA ARG A 170 -13.89 -3.37 17.56
C ARG A 170 -13.14 -4.03 16.39
N PHE A 171 -12.50 -3.23 15.54
CA PHE A 171 -11.87 -3.70 14.32
C PHE A 171 -10.56 -4.42 14.63
N TYR A 172 -10.36 -5.61 14.05
CA TYR A 172 -9.06 -6.28 14.07
C TYR A 172 -8.90 -7.26 12.92
N GLN A 173 -7.64 -7.55 12.60
CA GLN A 173 -7.26 -8.61 11.68
C GLN A 173 -6.02 -9.33 12.24
N ILE A 174 -6.02 -10.66 12.26
CA ILE A 174 -4.90 -11.52 12.61
C ILE A 174 -4.64 -12.46 11.43
N ASN A 175 -3.52 -12.27 10.72
CA ASN A 175 -3.11 -13.17 9.64
C ASN A 175 -2.12 -14.21 10.18
N TYR A 176 -2.34 -15.48 9.83
CA TYR A 176 -1.52 -16.58 10.28
C TYR A 176 -1.30 -17.63 9.19
N ALA A 177 -0.25 -18.44 9.36
CA ALA A 177 -0.04 -19.65 8.59
C ALA A 177 0.10 -20.87 9.51
N ARG A 178 -0.37 -22.02 9.05
CA ARG A 178 -0.21 -23.33 9.68
C ARG A 178 0.71 -24.20 8.83
N TYR A 179 1.53 -25.01 9.48
CA TYR A 179 2.54 -25.87 8.87
C TYR A 179 2.27 -27.35 9.16
N PRO A 180 2.89 -28.27 8.39
CA PRO A 180 2.85 -29.70 8.69
C PRO A 180 3.31 -30.01 10.12
N GLU A 181 2.77 -31.06 10.75
CA GLU A 181 3.09 -31.46 12.13
C GLU A 181 4.59 -31.73 12.37
N ALA A 182 5.30 -32.23 11.35
CA ALA A 182 6.73 -32.50 11.40
C ALA A 182 7.62 -31.25 11.27
N THR A 183 7.03 -30.05 11.10
CA THR A 183 7.79 -28.81 10.95
C THR A 183 8.38 -28.42 12.30
N ALA A 184 9.69 -28.18 12.35
CA ALA A 184 10.41 -27.81 13.57
C ALA A 184 10.17 -26.34 13.99
N ILE A 185 8.91 -25.99 14.26
CA ILE A 185 8.52 -24.69 14.83
C ILE A 185 8.63 -24.79 16.35
N VAL A 186 9.32 -23.83 16.94
CA VAL A 186 9.41 -23.66 18.40
C VAL A 186 8.58 -22.45 18.80
N SER A 187 7.77 -22.60 19.84
CA SER A 187 6.96 -21.52 20.38
C SER A 187 7.81 -20.35 20.86
N LEU A 188 7.31 -19.14 20.62
CA LEU A 188 8.01 -17.93 21.02
C LEU A 188 8.16 -17.91 22.55
N PRO A 189 9.39 -17.87 23.09
CA PRO A 189 9.60 -17.94 24.53
C PRO A 189 9.14 -16.66 25.22
N ALA A 190 8.63 -16.78 26.45
CA ALA A 190 8.23 -15.63 27.27
C ALA A 190 9.35 -14.59 27.47
N GLN A 191 10.61 -15.03 27.42
CA GLN A 191 11.79 -14.16 27.39
C GLN A 191 12.61 -14.42 26.11
N PRO A 192 12.88 -13.39 25.29
CA PRO A 192 13.66 -13.55 24.07
C PRO A 192 15.05 -14.16 24.33
N THR A 193 15.34 -15.30 23.69
CA THR A 193 16.69 -15.90 23.69
C THR A 193 17.67 -15.01 22.93
N ASP A 194 18.97 -15.17 23.18
CA ASP A 194 20.00 -14.42 22.44
C ASP A 194 19.99 -14.74 20.94
N GLN A 195 19.61 -15.97 20.58
CA GLN A 195 19.41 -16.35 19.18
C GLN A 195 18.24 -15.58 18.56
N TYR A 196 17.09 -15.53 19.22
CA TYR A 196 15.94 -14.76 18.74
C TYR A 196 16.28 -13.27 18.60
N LYS A 197 16.97 -12.67 19.59
CA LYS A 197 17.42 -11.27 19.53
C LYS A 197 18.29 -11.00 18.31
N ARG A 198 19.24 -11.90 17.98
CA ARG A 198 20.07 -11.75 16.76
C ARG A 198 19.23 -11.75 15.47
N HIS A 199 18.20 -12.58 15.39
CA HIS A 199 17.29 -12.58 14.24
C HIS A 199 16.41 -11.33 14.21
N LEU A 200 15.92 -10.89 15.37
CA LEU A 200 15.15 -9.67 15.52
C LEU A 200 15.95 -8.45 15.05
N ASP A 201 17.21 -8.33 15.46
CA ASP A 201 18.10 -7.24 15.04
C ASP A 201 18.32 -7.21 13.52
N LYS A 202 18.40 -8.39 12.87
CA LYS A 202 18.50 -8.48 11.40
C LYS A 202 17.22 -7.97 10.73
N ALA A 203 16.05 -8.33 11.26
CA ALA A 203 14.76 -7.87 10.76
C ALA A 203 14.56 -6.35 10.97
N VAL A 204 14.93 -5.83 12.14
CA VAL A 204 14.90 -4.39 12.44
C VAL A 204 15.78 -3.63 11.46
N ARG A 205 17.05 -4.03 11.27
CA ARG A 205 17.97 -3.37 10.32
C ARG A 205 17.43 -3.35 8.89
N LEU A 206 16.80 -4.43 8.44
CA LEU A 206 16.20 -4.45 7.11
C LEU A 206 15.07 -3.43 7.01
N PHE A 207 14.13 -3.40 7.95
CA PHE A 207 12.99 -2.49 7.87
C PHE A 207 13.40 -1.02 8.03
N GLU A 208 14.43 -0.72 8.82
CA GLU A 208 15.05 0.61 8.90
C GLU A 208 15.68 1.06 7.57
N SER A 209 15.99 0.12 6.68
CA SER A 209 16.60 0.38 5.37
C SER A 209 15.56 0.65 4.26
N SER A 210 14.27 0.87 4.60
CA SER A 210 13.24 1.17 3.61
C SER A 210 13.58 2.42 2.79
N GLY A 211 13.45 2.32 1.46
CA GLY A 211 13.92 3.35 0.52
C GLY A 211 15.42 3.35 0.23
N SER A 212 16.22 2.50 0.87
CA SER A 212 17.65 2.35 0.59
C SER A 212 17.94 1.09 -0.26
N ASP A 213 19.20 0.87 -0.62
CA ASP A 213 19.64 -0.38 -1.26
C ASP A 213 19.57 -1.56 -0.28
N VAL A 214 18.58 -2.44 -0.48
CA VAL A 214 18.46 -3.70 0.29
C VAL A 214 18.81 -4.94 -0.53
N SER A 215 19.40 -4.78 -1.72
CA SER A 215 19.70 -5.89 -2.64
C SER A 215 20.59 -6.96 -2.02
N SER A 216 21.47 -6.60 -1.08
CA SER A 216 22.34 -7.53 -0.35
C SER A 216 21.58 -8.59 0.45
N TYR A 217 20.38 -8.28 0.93
CA TYR A 217 19.51 -9.24 1.63
C TYR A 217 18.86 -10.26 0.68
N ALA A 218 18.82 -9.94 -0.62
CA ALA A 218 18.28 -10.80 -1.68
C ALA A 218 19.34 -11.71 -2.34
N VAL A 219 20.62 -11.56 -1.97
CA VAL A 219 21.74 -12.36 -2.45
C VAL A 219 21.83 -13.68 -1.67
N PRO A 220 21.73 -14.85 -2.33
CA PRO A 220 21.97 -16.14 -1.67
C PRO A 220 23.41 -16.28 -1.17
N ALA A 221 23.63 -17.14 -0.18
CA ALA A 221 24.97 -17.45 0.32
C ALA A 221 25.94 -17.81 -0.82
N GLY A 222 27.14 -17.21 -0.79
CA GLY A 222 28.17 -17.38 -1.82
C GLY A 222 27.98 -16.54 -3.09
N GLY A 223 26.90 -15.76 -3.20
CA GLY A 223 26.64 -14.88 -4.33
C GLY A 223 27.35 -13.53 -4.23
N SER A 224 27.64 -12.94 -5.40
CA SER A 224 28.12 -11.56 -5.54
C SER A 224 27.32 -10.82 -6.61
N ILE A 225 27.05 -9.54 -6.38
CA ILE A 225 26.30 -8.71 -7.33
C ILE A 225 27.21 -8.22 -8.46
N GLU A 226 26.82 -8.53 -9.69
CA GLU A 226 27.28 -7.90 -10.93
C GLU A 226 26.30 -6.78 -11.33
N ARG A 227 26.82 -5.65 -11.81
CA ARG A 227 26.01 -4.47 -12.14
C ARG A 227 26.02 -4.25 -13.65
N PHE A 228 24.83 -4.15 -14.22
CA PHE A 228 24.63 -3.88 -15.65
C PHE A 228 23.96 -2.52 -15.79
N ALA A 229 24.64 -1.58 -16.44
CA ALA A 229 24.11 -0.24 -16.68
C ALA A 229 23.74 -0.06 -18.15
N ALA A 230 22.59 0.57 -18.39
CA ALA A 230 22.12 0.93 -19.73
C ALA A 230 21.69 2.39 -19.75
N LYS A 231 22.11 3.13 -20.79
CA LYS A 231 21.59 4.47 -21.09
C LYS A 231 20.61 4.36 -22.22
N VAL A 232 19.39 4.81 -21.97
CA VAL A 232 18.24 4.61 -22.84
C VAL A 232 17.71 5.96 -23.28
N ARG A 233 17.45 6.07 -24.57
CA ARG A 233 16.68 7.14 -25.18
C ARG A 233 15.48 6.49 -25.84
N LEU A 234 14.28 6.90 -25.47
CA LEU A 234 13.03 6.33 -25.98
C LEU A 234 12.21 7.42 -26.65
N LYS A 235 11.95 7.26 -27.94
CA LYS A 235 10.95 8.02 -28.70
C LYS A 235 9.64 7.26 -28.76
N SER A 236 8.61 7.89 -29.32
CA SER A 236 7.32 7.25 -29.61
C SER A 236 7.52 5.92 -30.38
N GLU A 237 6.83 4.86 -29.94
CA GLU A 237 6.85 3.50 -30.52
C GLU A 237 8.21 2.76 -30.49
N GLU A 238 9.24 3.30 -29.84
CA GLU A 238 10.53 2.61 -29.70
C GLU A 238 10.54 1.61 -28.54
N ALA A 239 11.39 0.60 -28.64
CA ALA A 239 11.71 -0.31 -27.54
C ALA A 239 13.22 -0.32 -27.30
N ALA A 240 13.63 -0.37 -26.05
CA ALA A 240 15.02 -0.46 -25.63
C ALA A 240 15.21 -1.66 -24.69
N ASN A 241 16.23 -2.47 -24.98
CA ASN A 241 16.69 -3.49 -24.05
C ASN A 241 17.57 -2.83 -22.98
N ILE A 242 17.28 -3.08 -21.71
CA ILE A 242 18.07 -2.55 -20.59
C ILE A 242 18.91 -3.63 -19.88
N PHE A 243 18.60 -4.89 -20.16
CA PHE A 243 19.32 -6.05 -19.65
C PHE A 243 19.00 -7.28 -20.49
N GLU A 244 20.03 -8.03 -20.84
CA GLU A 244 19.91 -9.34 -21.48
C GLU A 244 21.08 -10.22 -21.03
N ILE A 245 20.76 -11.46 -20.66
CA ILE A 245 21.76 -12.45 -20.24
C ILE A 245 21.28 -13.86 -20.61
N ASP A 246 22.22 -14.69 -21.05
CA ASP A 246 22.00 -16.03 -21.59
C ASP A 246 22.62 -17.13 -20.69
N ARG A 247 22.73 -16.85 -19.39
CA ARG A 247 23.20 -17.81 -18.38
C ARG A 247 22.32 -17.79 -17.13
N PRO A 248 22.26 -18.90 -16.36
CA PRO A 248 21.48 -18.96 -15.13
C PRO A 248 21.85 -17.86 -14.13
N GLY A 249 20.86 -17.33 -13.42
CA GLY A 249 21.10 -16.42 -12.32
C GLY A 249 19.83 -15.83 -11.74
N ARG A 250 19.97 -14.71 -11.04
CA ARG A 250 18.85 -13.98 -10.46
C ARG A 250 19.09 -12.48 -10.50
N ILE A 251 18.03 -11.73 -10.75
CA ILE A 251 18.04 -10.28 -10.58
C ILE A 251 17.64 -9.99 -9.14
N VAL A 252 18.42 -9.16 -8.44
CA VAL A 252 18.17 -8.74 -7.04
C VAL A 252 17.90 -7.24 -6.92
N GLY A 253 17.88 -6.53 -8.05
CA GLY A 253 17.64 -5.11 -8.13
C GLY A 253 17.41 -4.64 -9.56
N ILE A 254 16.41 -3.78 -9.74
CA ILE A 254 16.21 -2.96 -10.94
C ILE A 254 16.14 -1.52 -10.46
N ARG A 255 16.91 -0.62 -11.08
CA ARG A 255 16.87 0.82 -10.80
C ARG A 255 16.74 1.61 -12.07
N ILE A 256 15.89 2.63 -12.07
CA ILE A 256 15.67 3.51 -13.22
C ILE A 256 15.64 4.96 -12.76
N SER A 257 16.33 5.84 -13.47
CA SER A 257 16.38 7.28 -13.19
C SER A 257 16.43 8.13 -14.45
N PRO A 258 15.98 9.39 -14.42
CA PRO A 258 15.25 10.00 -13.32
C PRO A 258 13.79 9.51 -13.29
N ALA A 259 13.24 9.32 -12.10
CA ALA A 259 11.86 8.90 -11.87
C ALA A 259 10.83 9.78 -12.62
N GLN A 260 11.12 11.08 -12.74
CA GLN A 260 10.26 12.02 -13.48
C GLN A 260 10.09 11.67 -14.97
N ALA A 261 11.02 10.94 -15.57
CA ALA A 261 10.89 10.50 -16.97
C ALA A 261 9.85 9.37 -17.13
N LEU A 262 9.47 8.69 -16.04
CA LEU A 262 8.37 7.72 -16.00
C LEU A 262 7.07 8.31 -15.43
N ALA A 263 7.07 9.56 -14.97
CA ALA A 263 5.89 10.26 -14.47
C ALA A 263 4.98 10.66 -15.63
N ASP A 264 3.91 9.89 -15.82
CA ASP A 264 2.99 10.06 -16.94
C ASP A 264 1.59 9.49 -16.63
N LYS A 265 0.57 10.35 -16.69
CA LYS A 265 -0.84 9.96 -16.58
C LYS A 265 -1.33 9.05 -17.70
N ASN A 266 -0.66 9.04 -18.85
CA ASN A 266 -1.01 8.18 -19.98
C ASN A 266 -0.42 6.77 -19.85
N ARG A 267 0.45 6.53 -18.86
CA ARG A 267 1.08 5.22 -18.63
C ARG A 267 1.78 4.72 -19.89
N SER A 268 2.57 5.59 -20.53
CA SER A 268 3.10 5.36 -21.88
C SER A 268 4.34 4.46 -21.93
N VAL A 269 5.12 4.38 -20.85
CA VAL A 269 6.32 3.52 -20.82
C VAL A 269 5.97 2.20 -20.17
N ILE A 270 6.22 1.10 -20.87
CA ILE A 270 5.90 -0.27 -20.46
C ILE A 270 7.17 -1.01 -20.10
N LEU A 271 7.20 -1.57 -18.88
CA LEU A 271 8.24 -2.49 -18.45
C LEU A 271 7.85 -3.91 -18.86
N ARG A 272 8.76 -4.59 -19.56
CA ARG A 272 8.63 -6.01 -19.92
C ARG A 272 9.82 -6.79 -19.39
N ALA A 273 9.58 -7.92 -18.74
CA ALA A 273 10.64 -8.87 -18.39
C ALA A 273 10.28 -10.29 -18.82
N TYR A 274 11.27 -11.04 -19.28
CA TYR A 274 11.14 -12.39 -19.81
C TYR A 274 12.14 -13.31 -19.13
N TRP A 275 11.71 -14.52 -18.78
CA TRP A 275 12.54 -15.54 -18.14
C TRP A 275 12.66 -16.77 -19.05
N ASP A 276 13.84 -17.37 -19.09
CA ASP A 276 14.10 -18.68 -19.68
C ASP A 276 13.69 -18.85 -21.15
N GLY A 277 13.70 -17.75 -21.92
CA GLY A 277 13.30 -17.73 -23.33
C GLY A 277 11.78 -17.77 -23.57
N ASP A 278 10.95 -17.53 -22.54
CA ASP A 278 9.50 -17.38 -22.72
C ASP A 278 9.20 -16.23 -23.70
N THR A 279 8.33 -16.49 -24.67
CA THR A 279 7.89 -15.48 -25.64
C THR A 279 6.90 -14.49 -25.05
N THR A 280 6.29 -14.84 -23.91
CA THR A 280 5.34 -14.00 -23.18
C THR A 280 5.98 -13.40 -21.93
N PRO A 281 5.84 -12.08 -21.71
CA PRO A 281 6.50 -11.42 -20.58
C PRO A 281 5.95 -11.91 -19.24
N ALA A 282 6.82 -12.13 -18.27
CA ALA A 282 6.47 -12.44 -16.88
C ALA A 282 6.18 -11.17 -16.05
N ILE A 283 6.75 -10.04 -16.47
CA ILE A 283 6.37 -8.69 -16.01
C ILE A 283 5.83 -7.96 -17.22
N LEU A 284 4.58 -7.51 -17.16
CA LEU A 284 3.98 -6.63 -18.16
C LEU A 284 3.14 -5.57 -17.46
N SER A 285 3.70 -4.36 -17.35
CA SER A 285 3.07 -3.27 -16.61
C SER A 285 3.53 -1.92 -17.16
N PRO A 286 2.70 -0.86 -17.10
CA PRO A 286 3.22 0.49 -17.07
C PRO A 286 4.33 0.60 -16.02
N ALA A 287 5.47 1.16 -16.42
CA ALA A 287 6.67 1.20 -15.59
C ALA A 287 6.41 1.98 -14.29
N GLY A 288 5.78 3.16 -14.37
CA GLY A 288 5.40 3.93 -13.17
C GLY A 288 4.51 3.14 -12.20
N ASP A 289 3.46 2.47 -12.71
CA ASP A 289 2.57 1.67 -11.86
C ASP A 289 3.31 0.49 -11.20
N PHE A 290 4.27 -0.14 -11.90
CA PHE A 290 5.13 -1.19 -11.33
C PHE A 290 5.97 -0.68 -10.16
N PHE A 291 6.51 0.55 -10.26
CA PHE A 291 7.27 1.20 -9.19
C PHE A 291 6.38 1.89 -8.13
N GLY A 292 5.05 1.74 -8.22
CA GLY A 292 4.13 2.26 -7.22
C GLY A 292 3.80 3.74 -7.37
N TYR A 293 3.68 4.21 -8.61
CA TYR A 293 3.13 5.53 -8.92
C TYR A 293 1.62 5.54 -8.69
N ALA A 294 1.09 6.72 -8.41
CA ALA A 294 -0.35 6.95 -8.34
C ALA A 294 -0.75 8.14 -9.18
N TRP A 295 -1.63 7.90 -10.14
CA TRP A 295 -2.15 8.89 -11.07
C TRP A 295 -1.06 9.66 -11.84
N GLY A 296 0.01 8.96 -12.23
CA GLY A 296 1.10 9.51 -13.03
C GLY A 296 2.29 10.04 -12.23
N GLU A 297 2.28 9.98 -10.90
CA GLU A 297 3.35 10.52 -10.06
C GLU A 297 3.92 9.47 -9.08
N PRO A 298 5.23 9.52 -8.73
CA PRO A 298 5.81 8.67 -7.70
C PRO A 298 5.00 8.74 -6.41
N ALA A 299 4.63 7.60 -5.82
CA ALA A 299 3.75 7.58 -4.63
C ALA A 299 4.15 6.59 -3.53
N THR A 300 5.14 5.75 -3.79
CA THR A 300 5.53 4.65 -2.92
C THR A 300 7.00 4.75 -2.54
N ARG A 301 7.32 4.54 -1.26
CA ARG A 301 8.68 4.32 -0.76
C ARG A 301 8.68 3.15 0.23
N SER A 302 8.49 1.95 -0.31
CA SER A 302 8.43 0.71 0.48
C SER A 302 9.82 0.10 0.69
N LEU A 303 9.87 -1.10 1.27
CA LEU A 303 11.10 -1.86 1.44
C LEU A 303 11.62 -2.43 0.12
N LEU A 304 10.74 -2.93 -0.76
CA LEU A 304 11.14 -3.69 -1.95
C LEU A 304 10.85 -2.97 -3.26
N VAL A 305 9.95 -2.00 -3.30
CA VAL A 305 9.58 -1.29 -4.52
C VAL A 305 9.16 0.14 -4.24
N GLY A 306 9.56 1.09 -5.07
CA GLY A 306 9.19 2.49 -4.87
C GLY A 306 10.12 3.46 -5.57
N THR A 307 10.06 4.70 -5.14
CA THR A 307 10.92 5.79 -5.63
C THR A 307 11.58 6.48 -4.44
N GLN A 308 12.88 6.74 -4.52
CA GLN A 308 13.64 7.51 -3.54
C GLN A 308 14.70 8.33 -4.27
N ASP A 309 14.85 9.61 -3.91
CA ASP A 309 15.87 10.52 -4.46
C ASP A 309 15.94 10.53 -6.00
N GLY A 310 14.77 10.46 -6.65
CA GLY A 310 14.65 10.47 -8.11
C GLY A 310 15.01 9.14 -8.79
N VAL A 311 15.18 8.05 -8.03
CA VAL A 311 15.46 6.70 -8.53
C VAL A 311 14.28 5.78 -8.20
N ASP A 312 13.70 5.19 -9.24
CA ASP A 312 12.76 4.08 -9.10
C ASP A 312 13.53 2.80 -8.82
N TYR A 313 13.09 1.99 -7.85
CA TYR A 313 13.76 0.76 -7.45
C TYR A 313 12.79 -0.41 -7.28
N CYS A 314 13.27 -1.62 -7.58
CA CYS A 314 12.64 -2.88 -7.26
C CYS A 314 13.69 -3.89 -6.81
N TYR A 315 13.57 -4.44 -5.60
CA TYR A 315 14.50 -5.38 -4.96
C TYR A 315 13.87 -6.75 -4.71
N PHE A 316 12.73 -7.05 -5.33
CA PHE A 316 12.22 -8.42 -5.37
C PHE A 316 13.24 -9.32 -6.11
N PRO A 317 13.69 -10.43 -5.52
CA PRO A 317 14.57 -11.36 -6.22
C PRO A 317 13.83 -12.08 -7.34
N MET A 318 14.40 -12.11 -8.55
CA MET A 318 13.79 -12.70 -9.74
C MET A 318 14.73 -13.78 -10.27
N PRO A 319 14.66 -15.02 -9.75
CA PRO A 319 15.53 -16.11 -10.20
C PRO A 319 15.02 -16.75 -11.50
N PHE A 320 15.96 -17.14 -12.35
CA PHE A 320 15.74 -17.82 -13.63
C PHE A 320 16.81 -18.90 -13.86
N GLU A 321 16.56 -19.81 -14.81
CA GLU A 321 17.37 -21.01 -15.03
C GLU A 321 18.29 -20.91 -16.24
N LYS A 322 17.91 -20.15 -17.27
CA LYS A 322 18.60 -20.14 -18.56
C LYS A 322 18.94 -18.73 -19.00
N SER A 323 17.98 -17.82 -18.99
CA SER A 323 18.15 -16.47 -19.53
C SER A 323 17.17 -15.48 -18.92
N ALA A 324 17.51 -14.20 -19.01
CA ALA A 324 16.63 -13.10 -18.65
C ALA A 324 16.78 -11.95 -19.63
N ARG A 325 15.66 -11.28 -19.93
CA ARG A 325 15.62 -10.07 -20.75
C ARG A 325 14.70 -9.05 -20.11
N ILE A 326 15.10 -7.79 -20.03
CA ILE A 326 14.25 -6.67 -19.59
C ILE A 326 14.26 -5.60 -20.67
N ASP A 327 13.07 -5.17 -21.08
CA ASP A 327 12.85 -4.11 -22.05
C ASP A 327 11.99 -2.99 -21.46
N LEU A 328 12.24 -1.77 -21.94
CA LEU A 328 11.31 -0.64 -21.85
C LEU A 328 10.73 -0.38 -23.23
N VAL A 329 9.40 -0.28 -23.32
CA VAL A 329 8.68 0.04 -24.56
C VAL A 329 7.96 1.35 -24.39
N SER A 330 8.17 2.26 -25.32
CA SER A 330 7.54 3.57 -25.34
C SER A 330 6.31 3.57 -26.22
N GLN A 331 5.21 4.06 -25.65
CA GLN A 331 3.97 4.42 -26.33
C GLN A 331 3.73 5.93 -26.15
N LEU A 332 4.82 6.70 -26.06
CA LEU A 332 4.78 8.15 -25.89
C LEU A 332 4.04 8.81 -27.06
N PRO A 333 3.37 9.96 -26.84
CA PRO A 333 2.82 10.76 -27.93
C PRO A 333 3.88 11.13 -28.97
N SER A 334 3.46 11.28 -30.22
CA SER A 334 4.36 11.66 -31.32
C SER A 334 5.17 12.93 -31.00
N GLY A 335 6.45 12.91 -31.33
CA GLY A 335 7.39 14.01 -31.07
C GLY A 335 7.89 14.12 -29.62
N LYS A 336 7.44 13.26 -28.70
CA LYS A 336 8.02 13.16 -27.34
C LYS A 336 9.18 12.16 -27.32
N GLU A 337 10.17 12.48 -26.49
CA GLU A 337 11.34 11.65 -26.21
C GLU A 337 11.64 11.76 -24.72
N ILE A 338 12.10 10.65 -24.11
CA ILE A 338 12.62 10.62 -22.75
C ILE A 338 14.01 9.99 -22.74
N GLN A 339 14.79 10.34 -21.71
CA GLN A 339 16.10 9.75 -21.43
C GLN A 339 16.08 9.12 -20.04
N LEU A 340 16.64 7.92 -19.94
CA LEU A 340 16.65 7.10 -18.75
C LEU A 340 18.02 6.45 -18.59
N ASP A 341 18.53 6.39 -17.37
CA ASP A 341 19.60 5.49 -16.96
C ASP A 341 18.95 4.32 -16.21
N ALA A 342 19.32 3.09 -16.56
CA ALA A 342 18.89 1.88 -15.90
C ALA A 342 20.09 1.10 -15.33
N GLU A 343 19.93 0.54 -14.13
CA GLU A 343 20.89 -0.37 -13.51
C GLU A 343 20.16 -1.67 -13.12
N VAL A 344 20.66 -2.82 -13.56
CA VAL A 344 20.19 -4.14 -13.15
C VAL A 344 21.27 -4.83 -12.32
N LEU A 345 20.88 -5.30 -11.14
CA LEU A 345 21.73 -5.99 -10.18
C LEU A 345 21.52 -7.50 -10.34
N PHE A 346 22.54 -8.18 -10.84
CA PHE A 346 22.50 -9.60 -11.19
C PHE A 346 23.40 -10.42 -10.26
N VAL A 347 22.99 -11.64 -9.92
CA VAL A 347 23.81 -12.61 -9.19
C VAL A 347 23.84 -13.92 -9.99
N PRO A 348 25.01 -14.53 -10.25
CA PRO A 348 25.14 -15.78 -11.02
C PRO A 348 24.74 -17.03 -10.21
N ILE A 349 23.63 -16.97 -9.48
CA ILE A 349 23.01 -18.08 -8.76
C ILE A 349 21.58 -18.22 -9.26
N GLY A 350 21.37 -19.23 -10.12
CA GLY A 350 20.09 -19.50 -10.77
C GLY A 350 18.98 -19.93 -9.82
N ARG A 351 17.79 -20.10 -10.40
CA ARG A 351 16.61 -20.63 -9.70
C ARG A 351 16.86 -22.05 -9.16
N ARG A 352 16.47 -22.29 -7.91
CA ARG A 352 16.47 -23.61 -7.28
C ARG A 352 15.16 -24.34 -7.57
N GLN A 353 15.15 -25.66 -7.45
CA GLN A 353 13.98 -26.50 -7.73
C GLN A 353 12.74 -26.12 -6.89
N ASN A 354 12.95 -25.65 -5.65
CA ASN A 354 11.90 -25.24 -4.73
C ASN A 354 11.57 -23.74 -4.80
N GLU A 355 12.07 -22.99 -5.79
CA GLU A 355 11.77 -21.58 -5.98
C GLU A 355 10.76 -21.36 -7.11
N GLY A 356 9.85 -20.40 -6.95
CA GLY A 356 9.01 -19.88 -8.02
C GLY A 356 9.75 -18.85 -8.88
N ARG A 357 9.23 -18.59 -10.08
CA ARG A 357 9.59 -17.42 -10.89
C ARG A 357 8.79 -16.21 -10.44
N PHE A 358 9.38 -15.03 -10.54
CA PHE A 358 8.69 -13.78 -10.20
C PHE A 358 7.80 -13.32 -11.36
N TYR A 359 6.58 -12.90 -11.03
CA TYR A 359 5.62 -12.32 -11.96
C TYR A 359 5.06 -11.01 -11.39
N ALA A 360 4.76 -10.07 -12.29
CA ALA A 360 4.03 -8.86 -11.96
C ALA A 360 2.89 -8.67 -12.97
N ILE A 361 1.66 -8.63 -12.46
CA ILE A 361 0.43 -8.61 -13.25
C ILE A 361 -0.24 -7.26 -13.04
N TRP A 362 -0.29 -6.44 -14.09
CA TRP A 362 -1.09 -5.22 -14.07
C TRP A 362 -2.51 -5.51 -14.55
N ARG A 363 -3.53 -5.03 -13.83
CA ARG A 363 -4.94 -5.14 -14.21
C ARG A 363 -5.66 -3.81 -14.00
N ARG A 364 -6.69 -3.56 -14.80
CA ARG A 364 -7.61 -2.42 -14.65
C ARG A 364 -9.02 -2.85 -14.98
N GLU A 365 -9.97 -2.39 -14.18
CA GLU A 365 -11.40 -2.44 -14.48
C GLU A 365 -11.92 -1.00 -14.47
N ASN A 366 -12.32 -0.52 -15.64
CA ASN A 366 -12.78 0.85 -15.84
C ASN A 366 -13.93 0.89 -16.87
N PRO A 367 -15.20 0.93 -16.42
CA PRO A 367 -15.62 0.87 -15.02
C PRO A 367 -15.47 -0.54 -14.41
N THR A 368 -15.43 -0.62 -13.08
CA THR A 368 -15.69 -1.85 -12.32
C THR A 368 -17.07 -2.42 -12.63
N THR A 369 -17.30 -3.70 -12.32
CA THR A 369 -18.61 -4.33 -12.59
C THR A 369 -19.52 -4.26 -11.37
N LYS A 370 -20.74 -3.73 -11.54
CA LYS A 370 -21.75 -3.71 -10.45
C LYS A 370 -22.06 -5.12 -9.95
N GLY A 371 -22.07 -5.30 -8.63
CA GLY A 371 -22.35 -6.59 -7.99
C GLY A 371 -21.21 -7.61 -8.05
N LYS A 372 -20.03 -7.22 -8.56
CA LYS A 372 -18.82 -8.06 -8.56
C LYS A 372 -17.64 -7.28 -8.00
N PRO A 373 -16.81 -7.85 -7.12
CA PRO A 373 -15.62 -7.18 -6.63
C PRO A 373 -14.57 -7.04 -7.75
N PHE A 374 -13.63 -6.11 -7.58
CA PHE A 374 -12.47 -5.98 -8.46
C PHE A 374 -11.54 -7.18 -8.26
N THR A 375 -11.01 -7.74 -9.35
CA THR A 375 -10.09 -8.89 -9.28
C THR A 375 -8.64 -8.49 -9.44
N PHE A 376 -7.84 -8.64 -8.37
CA PHE A 376 -6.38 -8.46 -8.40
C PHE A 376 -5.68 -9.55 -9.19
N VAL A 377 -6.06 -10.81 -8.93
CA VAL A 377 -5.53 -11.99 -9.63
C VAL A 377 -6.47 -13.18 -9.46
N GLN A 378 -6.59 -13.98 -10.50
CA GLN A 378 -7.23 -15.29 -10.47
C GLN A 378 -6.39 -16.27 -11.28
N THR A 379 -5.68 -17.18 -10.62
CA THR A 379 -4.77 -18.12 -11.31
C THR A 379 -4.77 -19.48 -10.64
N GLU A 380 -4.39 -20.49 -11.42
CA GLU A 380 -4.10 -21.84 -10.95
C GLU A 380 -2.59 -22.07 -10.85
N GLY A 381 -2.18 -23.14 -10.16
CA GLY A 381 -0.79 -23.56 -9.97
C GLY A 381 -0.36 -23.57 -8.50
N ARG A 382 0.96 -23.58 -8.28
CA ARG A 382 1.58 -23.49 -6.94
C ARG A 382 2.44 -22.23 -6.86
N GLY A 383 2.20 -21.39 -5.86
CA GLY A 383 2.88 -20.12 -5.71
C GLY A 383 2.46 -19.36 -4.46
N HIS A 384 2.82 -18.08 -4.40
CA HIS A 384 2.42 -17.18 -3.32
C HIS A 384 2.44 -15.71 -3.77
N ILE A 385 1.44 -14.95 -3.35
CA ILE A 385 1.36 -13.49 -3.58
C ILE A 385 2.26 -12.78 -2.57
N VAL A 386 3.08 -11.84 -3.05
CA VAL A 386 4.08 -11.08 -2.26
C VAL A 386 3.88 -9.57 -2.29
N GLY A 387 2.91 -9.07 -3.05
CA GLY A 387 2.47 -7.70 -2.88
C GLY A 387 1.36 -7.28 -3.82
N VAL A 388 0.67 -6.20 -3.45
CA VAL A 388 -0.34 -5.54 -4.25
C VAL A 388 -0.15 -4.03 -4.13
N ILE A 389 -0.28 -3.32 -5.24
CA ILE A 389 -0.39 -1.86 -5.30
C ILE A 389 -1.70 -1.54 -6.02
N GLN A 390 -2.59 -0.77 -5.41
CA GLN A 390 -3.91 -0.44 -5.96
C GLN A 390 -4.10 1.07 -6.04
N GLN A 391 -4.54 1.54 -7.21
CA GLN A 391 -5.09 2.87 -7.41
C GLN A 391 -6.61 2.75 -7.59
N SER A 392 -7.36 3.61 -6.92
CA SER A 392 -8.81 3.65 -6.95
C SER A 392 -9.29 5.05 -7.28
N GLN A 393 -10.18 5.16 -8.24
CA GLN A 393 -10.75 6.43 -8.66
C GLN A 393 -12.26 6.33 -8.88
N GLY A 394 -13.02 7.27 -8.32
CA GLY A 394 -14.43 7.49 -8.63
C GLY A 394 -14.63 8.38 -9.87
N PHE A 395 -15.84 8.33 -10.44
CA PHE A 395 -16.23 9.18 -11.58
C PHE A 395 -16.87 10.51 -11.16
N GLU A 396 -17.08 10.70 -9.86
CA GLU A 396 -17.71 11.90 -9.30
C GLU A 396 -16.80 12.55 -8.26
N SER A 397 -16.67 13.88 -8.35
CA SER A 397 -15.86 14.67 -7.44
C SER A 397 -16.41 14.61 -6.01
N GLY A 398 -15.54 14.40 -5.03
CA GLY A 398 -15.90 14.48 -3.61
C GLY A 398 -16.44 13.17 -3.01
N ILE A 399 -16.61 12.12 -3.83
CA ILE A 399 -17.17 10.83 -3.43
C ILE A 399 -16.07 9.78 -3.35
N THR A 400 -15.91 9.16 -2.19
CA THR A 400 -14.92 8.12 -1.88
C THR A 400 -15.42 6.83 -1.18
N PRO A 401 -16.73 6.61 -0.86
CA PRO A 401 -17.20 5.35 -0.28
C PRO A 401 -16.90 4.07 -1.08
N PHE A 402 -16.42 4.20 -2.33
CA PHE A 402 -15.90 3.05 -3.05
C PHE A 402 -14.75 2.35 -2.32
N PHE A 403 -14.04 3.07 -1.44
CA PHE A 403 -12.89 2.58 -0.70
C PHE A 403 -13.24 2.00 0.69
N GLU A 404 -14.53 1.77 1.00
CA GLU A 404 -14.93 0.95 2.16
C GLU A 404 -14.73 -0.55 1.92
N GLY A 405 -14.59 -1.00 0.67
CA GLY A 405 -14.82 -2.40 0.35
C GLY A 405 -13.79 -3.38 0.93
N ASP A 406 -14.27 -4.56 1.34
CA ASP A 406 -13.47 -5.62 1.95
C ASP A 406 -12.57 -6.35 0.95
N ASP A 407 -11.34 -6.67 1.34
CA ASP A 407 -10.50 -7.63 0.62
C ASP A 407 -10.95 -9.07 0.90
N GLN A 408 -10.91 -9.91 -0.13
CA GLN A 408 -11.24 -11.33 0.00
C GLN A 408 -10.19 -12.16 -0.74
N THR A 409 -9.75 -13.25 -0.11
CA THR A 409 -8.84 -14.21 -0.74
C THR A 409 -9.34 -15.64 -0.59
N THR A 410 -9.59 -16.28 -1.73
CA THR A 410 -9.88 -17.71 -1.83
C THR A 410 -8.60 -18.42 -2.25
N LEU A 411 -8.09 -19.32 -1.40
CA LEU A 411 -6.92 -20.16 -1.68
C LEU A 411 -7.38 -21.61 -1.81
N ASP A 412 -6.99 -22.26 -2.90
CA ASP A 412 -7.25 -23.67 -3.18
C ASP A 412 -8.74 -24.07 -3.06
N GLY A 413 -9.65 -23.13 -3.32
CA GLY A 413 -11.11 -23.33 -3.27
C GLY A 413 -11.78 -22.97 -1.95
N GLU A 414 -11.05 -22.50 -0.93
CA GLU A 414 -11.58 -22.06 0.37
C GLU A 414 -11.39 -20.54 0.53
N LEU A 415 -12.45 -19.81 0.90
CA LEU A 415 -12.34 -18.42 1.33
C LEU A 415 -11.68 -18.39 2.71
N VAL A 416 -10.42 -17.96 2.76
CA VAL A 416 -9.58 -18.04 3.96
C VAL A 416 -9.20 -16.68 4.54
N ILE A 417 -9.39 -15.61 3.77
CA ILE A 417 -9.16 -14.23 4.20
C ILE A 417 -10.39 -13.41 3.82
N HIS A 418 -10.92 -12.70 4.81
CA HIS A 418 -11.93 -11.67 4.62
C HIS A 418 -11.52 -10.44 5.43
N GLY A 419 -11.41 -9.31 4.74
CA GLY A 419 -11.03 -8.00 5.27
C GLY A 419 -12.17 -7.31 6.01
N THR A 420 -11.96 -6.01 6.26
CA THR A 420 -12.89 -5.13 7.00
C THR A 420 -12.99 -3.72 6.41
N GLY A 421 -12.26 -3.46 5.32
CA GLY A 421 -12.11 -2.14 4.70
C GLY A 421 -10.97 -2.13 3.68
N SER A 422 -11.03 -1.26 2.67
CA SER A 422 -9.94 -1.17 1.69
C SER A 422 -8.70 -0.53 2.30
N GLU A 423 -8.84 0.51 3.13
CA GLU A 423 -7.70 1.09 3.84
C GLU A 423 -7.13 0.11 4.88
N ASP A 424 -7.99 -0.69 5.49
CA ASP A 424 -7.65 -1.66 6.53
C ASP A 424 -6.69 -2.74 6.00
N PHE A 425 -6.96 -3.23 4.79
CA PHE A 425 -6.09 -4.16 4.06
C PHE A 425 -4.65 -3.63 3.95
N TYR A 426 -4.48 -2.31 3.78
CA TYR A 426 -3.20 -1.61 3.65
C TYR A 426 -2.61 -1.10 4.98
N ASN A 427 -3.09 -1.62 6.11
CA ASN A 427 -2.78 -1.16 7.47
C ASN A 427 -3.19 0.28 7.80
N GLY A 428 -4.08 0.86 7.01
CA GLY A 428 -4.69 2.15 7.27
C GLY A 428 -5.79 2.06 8.33
N GLY A 429 -6.64 3.08 8.34
CA GLY A 429 -7.89 3.09 9.08
C GLY A 429 -8.58 4.44 8.95
N TRP A 430 -9.92 4.44 8.98
CA TRP A 430 -10.72 5.67 9.02
C TRP A 430 -10.35 6.63 7.89
N TYR A 431 -10.56 6.19 6.65
CA TYR A 431 -10.36 7.10 5.52
C TYR A 431 -11.34 8.28 5.58
N ASP A 432 -11.01 9.36 4.86
CA ASP A 432 -11.73 10.64 4.90
C ASP A 432 -11.68 11.43 6.24
N VAL A 433 -10.85 11.01 7.20
CA VAL A 433 -10.65 11.75 8.45
C VAL A 433 -9.25 12.35 8.54
N THR A 434 -9.18 13.61 8.96
CA THR A 434 -7.92 14.37 9.07
C THR A 434 -6.90 13.66 9.94
N GLY A 435 -5.65 13.61 9.46
CA GLY A 435 -4.53 12.99 10.18
C GLY A 435 -4.47 11.46 10.05
N ARG A 436 -5.41 10.83 9.34
CA ARG A 436 -5.47 9.37 9.13
C ARG A 436 -5.07 8.99 7.70
N TRP A 437 -5.91 8.31 6.92
CA TRP A 437 -5.61 7.89 5.53
C TRP A 437 -5.52 9.07 4.53
N ASP A 438 -5.74 10.30 4.99
CA ASP A 438 -5.96 11.52 4.21
C ASP A 438 -4.74 12.08 3.46
N SER A 439 -3.60 11.41 3.49
CA SER A 439 -2.38 11.86 2.80
C SER A 439 -1.46 10.70 2.43
N ARG A 440 -0.59 10.94 1.44
CA ARG A 440 0.43 9.98 1.04
C ARG A 440 1.36 9.66 2.20
N ARG A 441 1.50 8.37 2.53
CA ARG A 441 2.38 7.89 3.61
C ARG A 441 2.91 6.51 3.25
N SER A 442 4.22 6.33 3.35
CA SER A 442 4.88 5.06 3.08
C SER A 442 5.46 4.45 4.36
N PHE A 443 5.16 3.18 4.58
CA PHE A 443 5.77 2.30 5.58
C PHE A 443 6.54 1.18 4.86
N PRO A 444 7.40 0.41 5.57
CA PRO A 444 8.21 -0.64 4.95
C PRO A 444 7.41 -1.62 4.08
N LEU A 445 6.27 -2.10 4.58
CA LEU A 445 5.46 -3.10 3.88
C LEU A 445 4.05 -2.63 3.51
N SER A 446 3.65 -1.39 3.80
CA SER A 446 2.36 -0.88 3.36
C SER A 446 2.31 0.65 3.28
N GLY A 447 1.25 1.22 2.76
CA GLY A 447 1.08 2.68 2.77
C GLY A 447 -0.11 3.19 1.98
N CYS A 448 -0.38 4.48 2.14
CA CYS A 448 -1.35 5.24 1.36
C CYS A 448 -0.61 5.93 0.21
N LEU A 449 -1.06 5.69 -1.03
CA LEU A 449 -0.51 6.32 -2.24
C LEU A 449 -0.87 7.81 -2.33
N GLY A 450 -1.96 8.19 -1.68
CA GLY A 450 -2.53 9.53 -1.63
C GLY A 450 -4.04 9.48 -1.41
N TYR A 451 -4.61 10.61 -0.98
CA TYR A 451 -6.04 10.77 -0.83
C TYR A 451 -6.44 12.16 -1.34
N LYS A 452 -7.01 12.21 -2.54
CA LYS A 452 -7.50 13.43 -3.19
C LYS A 452 -9.01 13.33 -3.33
N LYS A 453 -9.73 13.61 -2.24
CA LYS A 453 -11.20 13.52 -2.18
C LYS A 453 -11.89 14.30 -3.30
N HIS A 454 -11.43 15.51 -3.58
CA HIS A 454 -11.95 16.38 -4.63
C HIS A 454 -11.79 15.78 -6.05
N LEU A 455 -10.84 14.86 -6.24
CA LEU A 455 -10.70 14.10 -7.51
C LEU A 455 -11.32 12.71 -7.42
N GLY A 456 -11.90 12.32 -6.28
CA GLY A 456 -12.36 10.97 -6.02
C GLY A 456 -11.23 9.95 -6.12
N ARG A 457 -10.01 10.26 -5.66
CA ARG A 457 -8.81 9.42 -5.86
C ARG A 457 -8.21 8.97 -4.53
N THR A 458 -8.01 7.67 -4.36
CA THR A 458 -7.19 7.10 -3.28
C THR A 458 -6.60 5.74 -3.64
N GLY A 459 -5.71 5.19 -2.82
CA GLY A 459 -5.11 3.91 -3.10
C GLY A 459 -4.06 3.55 -2.06
N GLY A 460 -3.64 2.29 -2.06
CA GLY A 460 -2.67 1.78 -1.11
C GLY A 460 -1.76 0.73 -1.72
N TYR A 461 -0.72 0.39 -0.99
CA TYR A 461 0.09 -0.80 -1.28
C TYR A 461 0.27 -1.63 -0.03
N ARG A 462 0.44 -2.93 -0.21
CA ARG A 462 0.92 -3.85 0.81
C ARG A 462 1.83 -4.90 0.20
N LEU A 463 2.97 -5.13 0.83
CA LEU A 463 3.92 -6.18 0.51
C LEU A 463 3.82 -7.26 1.58
N PHE A 464 3.95 -8.51 1.17
CA PHE A 464 3.86 -9.67 2.05
C PHE A 464 5.20 -10.38 2.09
N LEU A 465 5.74 -10.58 3.30
CA LEU A 465 6.98 -11.32 3.52
C LEU A 465 6.65 -12.68 4.14
N GLY A 466 6.54 -12.73 5.47
CA GLY A 466 6.08 -13.92 6.19
C GLY A 466 4.59 -14.20 5.98
N ASP A 467 3.76 -13.15 5.84
CA ASP A 467 2.31 -13.23 5.64
C ASP A 467 1.90 -13.40 4.16
N ALA A 468 2.78 -13.93 3.31
CA ALA A 468 2.49 -14.17 1.88
C ALA A 468 1.36 -15.17 1.67
N TYR A 469 0.51 -14.92 0.66
CA TYR A 469 -0.68 -15.75 0.40
C TYR A 469 -0.31 -16.95 -0.46
N ALA A 470 0.13 -18.02 0.19
CA ALA A 470 0.56 -19.25 -0.45
C ALA A 470 -0.59 -20.16 -0.87
N TYR A 471 -0.54 -20.65 -2.10
CA TYR A 471 -1.52 -21.54 -2.71
C TYR A 471 -0.85 -22.75 -3.38
N ARG A 472 -1.53 -23.90 -3.40
CA ARG A 472 -1.02 -25.16 -3.97
C ARG A 472 -1.71 -25.56 -5.28
N ARG A 473 -2.92 -25.06 -5.51
CA ARG A 473 -3.78 -25.33 -6.65
C ARG A 473 -4.30 -24.05 -7.31
N SER A 474 -4.76 -23.07 -6.54
CA SER A 474 -5.34 -21.85 -7.09
C SER A 474 -5.43 -20.70 -6.09
N VAL A 475 -5.48 -19.48 -6.62
CA VAL A 475 -5.77 -18.26 -5.85
C VAL A 475 -6.75 -17.39 -6.62
N LEU A 476 -7.72 -16.85 -5.90
CA LEU A 476 -8.56 -15.73 -6.32
C LEU A 476 -8.47 -14.66 -5.23
N GLN A 477 -7.90 -13.50 -5.57
CA GLN A 477 -7.85 -12.34 -4.69
C GLN A 477 -8.66 -11.20 -5.28
N THR A 478 -9.58 -10.67 -4.49
CA THR A 478 -10.52 -9.62 -4.89
C THR A 478 -10.64 -8.54 -3.82
N ILE A 479 -11.21 -7.39 -4.19
CA ILE A 479 -11.60 -6.35 -3.23
C ILE A 479 -12.92 -5.72 -3.67
N GLU A 480 -13.79 -5.46 -2.70
CA GLU A 480 -15.04 -4.77 -2.98
C GLU A 480 -14.79 -3.28 -3.30
N HIS A 481 -15.75 -2.66 -4.00
CA HIS A 481 -15.63 -1.26 -4.44
C HIS A 481 -16.85 -0.40 -4.07
N ALA A 482 -17.49 -0.75 -2.95
CA ALA A 482 -18.55 -0.02 -2.28
C ALA A 482 -18.66 -0.50 -0.82
N PRO A 483 -19.39 0.20 0.07
CA PRO A 483 -19.62 -0.30 1.43
C PRO A 483 -20.39 -1.62 1.46
N THR A 484 -21.24 -1.87 0.45
CA THR A 484 -21.94 -3.14 0.28
C THR A 484 -22.26 -3.39 -1.18
N GLY A 485 -22.29 -4.68 -1.55
CA GLY A 485 -22.88 -5.16 -2.81
C GLY A 485 -22.22 -4.64 -4.09
N ASN A 486 -21.00 -4.08 -4.00
CA ASN A 486 -20.23 -3.62 -5.16
C ASN A 486 -21.06 -2.69 -6.07
N SER A 487 -21.76 -1.73 -5.45
CA SER A 487 -22.85 -0.98 -6.09
C SER A 487 -22.41 0.32 -6.78
N ILE A 488 -21.20 0.80 -6.50
CA ILE A 488 -20.62 2.03 -7.04
C ILE A 488 -19.72 1.66 -8.23
N LEU A 489 -19.81 2.37 -9.36
CA LEU A 489 -18.90 2.14 -10.49
C LEU A 489 -17.67 3.02 -10.34
N ASN A 490 -16.49 2.43 -10.50
CA ASN A 490 -15.21 3.11 -10.29
C ASN A 490 -14.19 2.70 -11.35
N ASP A 491 -13.03 3.35 -11.33
CA ASP A 491 -11.83 3.01 -12.08
C ASP A 491 -10.78 2.46 -11.10
N TYR A 492 -10.62 1.14 -11.09
CA TYR A 492 -9.65 0.45 -10.24
C TYR A 492 -8.54 -0.12 -11.13
N CYS A 493 -7.29 0.11 -10.75
CA CYS A 493 -6.16 -0.59 -11.34
C CYS A 493 -5.16 -1.02 -10.27
N ALA A 494 -4.46 -2.12 -10.54
CA ALA A 494 -3.52 -2.68 -9.59
C ALA A 494 -2.36 -3.42 -10.27
N VAL A 495 -1.25 -3.51 -9.54
CA VAL A 495 -0.15 -4.44 -9.83
C VAL A 495 -0.09 -5.48 -8.73
N THR A 496 -0.19 -6.75 -9.12
CA THR A 496 -0.03 -7.90 -8.23
C THR A 496 1.33 -8.53 -8.46
N PHE A 497 2.13 -8.66 -7.40
CA PHE A 497 3.43 -9.33 -7.40
C PHE A 497 3.28 -10.73 -6.79
N LEU A 498 3.80 -11.75 -7.48
CA LEU A 498 3.72 -13.13 -7.02
C LEU A 498 4.93 -13.96 -7.48
N TYR A 499 5.23 -15.01 -6.72
CA TYR A 499 6.07 -16.10 -7.17
C TYR A 499 5.19 -17.29 -7.56
N SER A 500 5.45 -17.87 -8.72
CA SER A 500 4.74 -19.06 -9.17
C SER A 500 5.71 -20.07 -9.76
N ARG A 501 5.52 -21.36 -9.45
CA ARG A 501 6.34 -22.45 -10.01
C ARG A 501 6.18 -22.52 -11.53
N ASP A 502 4.92 -22.50 -11.94
CA ASP A 502 4.46 -22.55 -13.31
C ASP A 502 3.90 -21.17 -13.70
N ARG A 503 3.82 -20.87 -15.00
CA ARG A 503 3.27 -19.59 -15.46
C ARG A 503 1.83 -19.42 -14.96
N PRO A 504 1.45 -18.27 -14.37
CA PRO A 504 0.07 -18.02 -13.98
C PRO A 504 -0.89 -18.17 -15.17
N THR A 505 -2.05 -18.77 -14.93
CA THR A 505 -3.08 -19.05 -15.95
C THR A 505 -3.95 -17.82 -16.27
N CYS A 506 -3.88 -16.76 -15.46
CA CYS A 506 -4.49 -15.48 -15.79
C CYS A 506 -3.84 -14.84 -17.01
N GLU A 507 -4.61 -14.01 -17.71
CA GLU A 507 -4.12 -13.23 -18.84
C GLU A 507 -3.13 -12.13 -18.41
N PHE A 508 -2.04 -11.99 -19.15
CA PHE A 508 -1.09 -10.88 -19.07
C PHE A 508 -1.34 -9.95 -20.25
N ALA A 509 -2.32 -9.06 -20.12
CA ALA A 509 -2.70 -8.13 -21.17
C ALA A 509 -2.76 -6.69 -20.65
N LEU A 510 -2.33 -5.76 -21.51
CA LEU A 510 -2.53 -4.34 -21.29
C LEU A 510 -3.59 -3.85 -22.27
N PRO A 511 -4.61 -3.13 -21.80
CA PRO A 511 -5.47 -2.35 -22.67
C PRO A 511 -4.64 -1.37 -23.53
N PRO A 512 -5.17 -0.94 -24.68
CA PRO A 512 -4.57 0.13 -25.48
C PRO A 512 -4.23 1.36 -24.62
N ALA A 513 -3.19 2.11 -24.98
CA ALA A 513 -2.66 3.21 -24.17
C ALA A 513 -3.74 4.24 -23.77
N GLU A 514 -4.64 4.58 -24.68
CA GLU A 514 -5.80 5.45 -24.44
C GLU A 514 -6.73 4.96 -23.32
N GLN A 515 -6.90 3.64 -23.19
CA GLN A 515 -7.70 2.99 -22.16
C GLN A 515 -6.92 2.77 -20.86
N ARG A 516 -5.66 3.20 -20.78
CA ARG A 516 -4.85 3.21 -19.54
C ARG A 516 -4.68 4.60 -18.98
N LYS A 517 -5.17 5.65 -19.64
CA LYS A 517 -5.03 7.02 -19.13
C LYS A 517 -5.77 7.22 -17.80
N VAL A 518 -5.16 7.97 -16.90
CA VAL A 518 -5.79 8.51 -15.69
C VAL A 518 -6.91 9.48 -16.08
N ILE A 519 -8.09 9.33 -15.48
CA ILE A 519 -9.24 10.16 -15.82
C ILE A 519 -9.19 11.47 -15.04
N ASP A 520 -9.02 12.60 -15.72
CA ASP A 520 -9.14 13.92 -15.09
C ASP A 520 -10.60 14.40 -15.15
N LEU A 521 -11.22 14.55 -13.97
CA LEU A 521 -12.60 15.06 -13.87
C LEU A 521 -12.68 16.49 -14.38
N LYS A 522 -13.73 16.80 -15.16
CA LYS A 522 -13.96 18.16 -15.66
C LYS A 522 -14.50 19.12 -14.59
N ARG A 523 -15.39 18.62 -13.74
CA ARG A 523 -16.05 19.38 -12.67
C ARG A 523 -15.53 18.93 -11.31
N ILE A 524 -14.80 19.82 -10.64
CA ILE A 524 -14.19 19.59 -9.33
C ILE A 524 -14.95 20.37 -8.28
N VAL A 525 -15.29 19.71 -7.17
CA VAL A 525 -16.07 20.25 -6.06
C VAL A 525 -15.24 20.16 -4.79
N PHE A 526 -14.99 21.32 -4.19
CA PHE A 526 -14.28 21.47 -2.93
C PHE A 526 -15.28 21.80 -1.83
N ALA A 527 -15.59 20.82 -0.97
CA ALA A 527 -16.50 21.00 0.16
C ALA A 527 -15.83 21.79 1.30
N THR A 528 -16.02 23.11 1.31
CA THR A 528 -15.30 24.06 2.19
C THR A 528 -15.57 23.84 3.68
N TRP A 529 -16.68 23.19 4.04
CA TRP A 529 -17.01 22.83 5.42
C TRP A 529 -16.26 21.58 5.93
N TRP A 530 -15.58 20.82 5.06
CA TRP A 530 -14.83 19.62 5.44
C TRP A 530 -13.33 19.88 5.53
N ASN A 531 -12.54 19.46 4.53
CA ASN A 531 -11.07 19.41 4.59
C ASN A 531 -10.40 20.14 3.41
N VAL A 532 -10.96 21.27 2.96
CA VAL A 532 -10.30 22.11 1.95
C VAL A 532 -9.27 23.01 2.66
N PRO A 533 -7.98 22.97 2.27
CA PRO A 533 -6.97 23.82 2.90
C PRO A 533 -7.26 25.31 2.67
N ILE A 534 -7.08 26.10 3.73
CA ILE A 534 -7.19 27.56 3.71
C ILE A 534 -5.77 28.11 3.72
N ASN A 535 -5.38 28.81 2.66
CA ASN A 535 -4.08 29.47 2.56
C ASN A 535 -3.98 30.64 3.55
N SER A 536 -5.03 31.47 3.60
CA SER A 536 -5.08 32.67 4.43
C SER A 536 -6.53 33.18 4.55
N PHE A 537 -6.83 33.94 5.60
CA PHE A 537 -8.10 34.63 5.78
C PHE A 537 -7.92 35.83 6.73
N SER A 538 -8.90 36.74 6.77
CA SER A 538 -8.90 37.86 7.71
C SER A 538 -9.07 37.39 9.15
N TYR A 539 -8.12 37.76 10.02
CA TYR A 539 -8.15 37.39 11.45
C TYR A 539 -8.75 38.49 12.35
N ARG A 540 -8.48 39.77 12.03
CA ARG A 540 -8.93 40.89 12.84
C ARG A 540 -10.35 41.26 12.44
N ASN A 541 -11.23 41.48 13.42
CA ASN A 541 -12.64 41.82 13.18
C ASN A 541 -13.39 40.80 12.31
N ALA A 542 -12.90 39.56 12.25
CA ALA A 542 -13.51 38.48 11.50
C ALA A 542 -13.49 37.17 12.30
N THR A 543 -14.52 36.36 12.11
CA THR A 543 -14.68 35.03 12.71
C THR A 543 -14.86 34.01 11.60
N LEU A 544 -14.16 32.89 11.70
CA LEU A 544 -14.29 31.76 10.79
C LEU A 544 -14.77 30.53 11.57
N ALA A 545 -15.92 29.98 11.19
CA ALA A 545 -16.52 28.83 11.89
C ALA A 545 -17.17 27.84 10.92
N LYS A 546 -17.11 26.55 11.24
CA LYS A 546 -17.94 25.53 10.59
C LYS A 546 -19.30 25.51 11.28
N ASP A 547 -20.37 25.59 10.51
CA ASP A 547 -21.73 25.55 11.03
C ASP A 547 -22.64 24.72 10.10
N GLY A 548 -23.87 24.49 10.54
CA GLY A 548 -24.88 23.85 9.72
C GLY A 548 -26.29 24.10 10.20
N GLU A 549 -27.22 24.14 9.26
CA GLU A 549 -28.63 24.38 9.52
C GLU A 549 -29.51 23.57 8.56
N LYS A 550 -30.81 23.51 8.85
CA LYS A 550 -31.78 22.83 7.98
C LYS A 550 -32.43 23.85 7.03
N LEU A 551 -32.06 23.78 5.75
CA LEU A 551 -32.64 24.61 4.68
C LEU A 551 -33.37 23.71 3.68
N ASP A 552 -34.61 24.05 3.34
CA ASP A 552 -35.45 23.29 2.40
C ASP A 552 -35.53 21.80 2.74
N GLY A 553 -35.65 21.50 4.03
CA GLY A 553 -35.72 20.13 4.54
C GLY A 553 -34.39 19.36 4.56
N LYS A 554 -33.30 19.94 4.05
CA LYS A 554 -31.97 19.30 3.97
C LYS A 554 -31.01 19.90 4.99
N ASN A 555 -30.17 19.06 5.58
CA ASN A 555 -29.05 19.53 6.40
C ASN A 555 -27.99 20.13 5.48
N VAL A 556 -27.65 21.39 5.68
CA VAL A 556 -26.61 22.11 4.95
C VAL A 556 -25.49 22.41 5.93
N ARG A 557 -24.26 22.06 5.56
CA ARG A 557 -23.06 22.42 6.30
C ARG A 557 -22.28 23.43 5.48
N PHE A 558 -21.75 24.45 6.12
CA PHE A 558 -21.01 25.52 5.47
C PHE A 558 -19.88 26.03 6.37
N LEU A 559 -18.91 26.68 5.75
CA LEU A 559 -17.90 27.48 6.43
C LEU A 559 -18.37 28.93 6.40
N SER A 560 -18.56 29.52 7.58
CA SER A 560 -19.03 30.89 7.78
C SER A 560 -17.86 31.81 8.07
N LEU A 561 -17.61 32.78 7.19
CA LEU A 561 -16.77 33.94 7.46
C LEU A 561 -17.68 35.11 7.81
N GLN A 562 -17.60 35.63 9.03
CA GLN A 562 -18.36 36.81 9.47
C GLN A 562 -17.40 37.92 9.83
N ALA A 563 -17.66 39.13 9.34
CA ALA A 563 -16.75 40.25 9.50
C ALA A 563 -17.45 41.54 9.96
N LYS A 564 -16.64 42.45 10.52
CA LYS A 564 -17.03 43.81 10.93
C LYS A 564 -16.05 44.82 10.35
N ASP A 565 -16.56 45.99 9.99
CA ASP A 565 -15.80 47.10 9.41
C ASP A 565 -14.95 46.66 8.20
N THR A 566 -13.71 47.14 8.10
CA THR A 566 -12.72 46.72 7.10
C THR A 566 -11.54 46.00 7.76
N ASP A 567 -10.85 45.18 6.98
CA ASP A 567 -9.52 44.68 7.36
C ASP A 567 -8.49 45.83 7.29
N SER A 568 -7.31 45.65 7.87
CA SER A 568 -6.21 46.62 7.85
C SER A 568 -5.70 46.93 6.43
N PHE A 569 -5.91 46.00 5.49
CA PHE A 569 -5.50 46.12 4.09
C PHE A 569 -6.69 46.17 3.11
N GLY A 570 -7.88 46.54 3.59
CA GLY A 570 -9.06 46.73 2.75
C GLY A 570 -10.18 45.73 3.07
N HIS A 571 -10.65 45.01 2.05
CA HIS A 571 -11.77 44.08 2.22
C HIS A 571 -11.36 42.83 3.01
N HIS A 572 -12.29 42.34 3.84
CA HIS A 572 -12.15 41.03 4.49
C HIS A 572 -12.10 39.92 3.44
N PHE A 573 -11.33 38.87 3.70
CA PHE A 573 -11.08 37.84 2.69
C PHE A 573 -10.93 36.43 3.26
N ILE A 574 -11.04 35.46 2.36
CA ILE A 574 -10.64 34.06 2.56
C ILE A 574 -10.03 33.52 1.26
N CYS A 575 -8.91 32.80 1.39
CA CYS A 575 -8.17 32.20 0.30
C CYS A 575 -8.06 30.69 0.49
N PHE A 576 -8.58 29.91 -0.45
CA PHE A 576 -8.52 28.45 -0.43
C PHE A 576 -7.43 27.92 -1.37
N ILE A 577 -6.85 26.77 -1.02
CA ILE A 577 -5.98 26.03 -1.93
C ILE A 577 -6.82 24.96 -2.61
N CYS A 578 -7.09 25.14 -3.90
CA CYS A 578 -7.86 24.22 -4.73
C CYS A 578 -6.92 23.49 -5.70
N GLU A 579 -6.72 22.19 -5.48
CA GLU A 579 -5.90 21.36 -6.36
C GLU A 579 -6.70 20.90 -7.59
N LEU A 580 -6.20 21.19 -8.79
CA LEU A 580 -6.85 20.83 -10.05
C LEU A 580 -6.08 19.73 -10.79
N PRO A 581 -6.79 18.82 -11.49
CA PRO A 581 -6.16 17.70 -12.13
C PRO A 581 -5.46 18.06 -13.45
N ALA A 582 -5.66 19.25 -14.00
CA ALA A 582 -5.04 19.68 -15.25
C ALA A 582 -5.03 21.21 -15.33
N ALA A 583 -4.09 21.76 -16.09
CA ALA A 583 -4.14 23.16 -16.47
C ALA A 583 -5.26 23.41 -17.49
N GLY A 584 -5.81 24.62 -17.49
CA GLY A 584 -6.82 25.03 -18.48
C GLY A 584 -7.65 26.20 -18.01
N LYS A 585 -8.68 26.51 -18.79
CA LYS A 585 -9.64 27.55 -18.46
C LYS A 585 -10.79 26.97 -17.63
N TYR A 586 -11.07 27.55 -16.48
CA TYR A 586 -12.07 27.05 -15.54
C TYR A 586 -13.12 28.12 -15.25
N LYS A 587 -14.39 27.71 -15.35
CA LYS A 587 -15.50 28.41 -14.71
C LYS A 587 -15.44 28.14 -13.21
N VAL A 588 -15.39 29.20 -12.41
CA VAL A 588 -15.46 29.12 -10.95
C VAL A 588 -16.84 29.56 -10.48
N SER A 589 -17.50 28.71 -9.70
CA SER A 589 -18.81 28.98 -9.10
C SER A 589 -18.87 28.54 -7.64
N LEU A 590 -19.81 29.10 -6.88
CA LEU A 590 -20.00 28.81 -5.46
C LEU A 590 -21.38 28.20 -5.18
N ASP A 591 -21.39 27.18 -4.33
CA ASP A 591 -22.59 26.82 -3.58
C ASP A 591 -22.50 27.51 -2.22
N ALA A 592 -23.53 28.26 -1.83
CA ALA A 592 -23.52 29.07 -0.62
C ALA A 592 -24.91 29.16 0.03
N VAL A 593 -24.98 29.76 1.21
CA VAL A 593 -26.25 30.18 1.83
C VAL A 593 -26.40 31.69 1.65
N ARG A 594 -27.39 32.10 0.87
CA ARG A 594 -27.83 33.50 0.84
C ARG A 594 -28.60 33.83 2.09
N GLY A 595 -28.60 35.09 2.54
CA GLY A 595 -29.33 35.48 3.76
C GLY A 595 -29.16 36.95 4.15
N PRO A 596 -29.81 37.36 5.26
CA PRO A 596 -29.97 38.78 5.61
C PRO A 596 -28.67 39.44 6.10
N SER A 597 -27.63 38.66 6.39
CA SER A 597 -26.33 39.16 6.85
C SER A 597 -25.21 38.95 5.83
N GLN A 598 -25.50 38.44 4.63
CA GLN A 598 -24.49 38.10 3.63
C GLN A 598 -23.97 39.35 2.91
N ALA A 599 -22.74 39.25 2.43
CA ALA A 599 -22.00 40.30 1.73
C ALA A 599 -22.11 40.15 0.21
N LYS A 600 -21.62 41.18 -0.50
CA LYS A 600 -21.20 41.07 -1.89
C LYS A 600 -19.79 40.48 -1.91
N VAL A 601 -19.57 39.49 -2.77
CA VAL A 601 -18.30 38.76 -2.89
C VAL A 601 -17.75 38.91 -4.30
N GLN A 602 -16.44 39.08 -4.40
CA GLN A 602 -15.72 39.08 -5.67
C GLN A 602 -14.41 38.32 -5.55
N MET A 603 -13.97 37.72 -6.66
CA MET A 603 -12.69 37.01 -6.76
C MET A 603 -11.55 37.99 -7.06
N PHE A 604 -10.35 37.72 -6.55
CA PHE A 604 -9.16 38.52 -6.81
C PHE A 604 -7.99 37.64 -7.27
N VAL A 605 -7.18 38.16 -8.21
CA VAL A 605 -5.90 37.59 -8.64
C VAL A 605 -4.87 38.72 -8.60
N ASP A 606 -3.78 38.54 -7.86
CA ASP A 606 -2.74 39.57 -7.67
C ASP A 606 -3.31 40.96 -7.31
N GLU A 607 -4.23 41.00 -6.36
CA GLU A 607 -4.97 42.20 -5.91
C GLU A 607 -5.89 42.86 -6.96
N ALA A 608 -5.97 42.34 -8.18
CA ALA A 608 -6.93 42.79 -9.19
C ALA A 608 -8.27 42.03 -9.05
N PRO A 609 -9.43 42.72 -9.06
CA PRO A 609 -10.73 42.06 -9.07
C PRO A 609 -10.97 41.33 -10.40
N VAL A 610 -11.54 40.13 -10.33
CA VAL A 610 -11.90 39.30 -11.49
C VAL A 610 -13.36 38.85 -11.39
N GLY A 611 -14.08 38.97 -12.51
CA GLY A 611 -15.52 38.66 -12.57
C GLY A 611 -16.39 39.74 -11.90
N PRO A 612 -17.72 39.58 -11.92
CA PRO A 612 -18.64 40.53 -11.27
C PRO A 612 -18.57 40.47 -9.74
N GLU A 613 -19.04 41.55 -9.09
CA GLU A 613 -19.48 41.47 -7.70
C GLU A 613 -20.76 40.63 -7.62
N VAL A 614 -20.79 39.64 -6.74
CA VAL A 614 -21.93 38.74 -6.57
C VAL A 614 -22.58 38.99 -5.22
N ASP A 615 -23.84 39.42 -5.24
CA ASP A 615 -24.59 39.74 -4.03
C ASP A 615 -25.27 38.49 -3.46
N PHE A 616 -24.79 38.04 -2.29
CA PHE A 616 -25.36 36.90 -1.56
C PHE A 616 -26.47 37.30 -0.58
N TYR A 617 -26.88 38.57 -0.54
CA TYR A 617 -28.03 38.98 0.26
C TYR A 617 -29.32 38.28 -0.17
N ALA A 618 -30.13 37.91 0.82
CA ALA A 618 -31.53 37.56 0.65
C ALA A 618 -32.30 37.88 1.94
N PRO A 619 -33.58 38.30 1.87
CA PRO A 619 -34.38 38.59 3.07
C PRO A 619 -34.52 37.40 4.04
N LYS A 620 -34.43 36.17 3.50
CA LYS A 620 -34.47 34.92 4.25
C LYS A 620 -33.30 34.03 3.85
N ARG A 621 -32.82 33.22 4.79
CA ARG A 621 -31.75 32.26 4.52
C ARG A 621 -32.23 31.19 3.53
N GLN A 622 -31.47 30.97 2.46
CA GLN A 622 -31.78 29.99 1.43
C GLN A 622 -30.52 29.51 0.74
N ARG A 623 -30.56 28.29 0.20
CA ARG A 623 -29.43 27.74 -0.56
C ARG A 623 -29.35 28.37 -1.94
N VAL A 624 -28.14 28.65 -2.39
CA VAL A 624 -27.84 28.91 -3.79
C VAL A 624 -26.79 27.91 -4.27
N LEU A 625 -26.99 27.38 -5.48
CA LEU A 625 -26.11 26.37 -6.08
C LEU A 625 -25.55 26.90 -7.40
N GLY A 626 -24.24 26.72 -7.60
CA GLY A 626 -23.56 27.04 -8.85
C GLY A 626 -23.55 28.52 -9.22
N GLU A 627 -23.58 29.43 -8.25
CA GLU A 627 -23.51 30.87 -8.48
C GLU A 627 -22.19 31.22 -9.17
N TYR A 628 -22.25 31.83 -10.36
CA TYR A 628 -21.06 32.13 -11.15
C TYR A 628 -20.25 33.27 -10.53
N ILE A 629 -18.94 33.07 -10.35
CA ILE A 629 -18.03 34.10 -9.84
C ILE A 629 -17.13 34.63 -10.95
N CYS A 630 -16.41 33.75 -11.65
CA CYS A 630 -15.46 34.17 -12.67
C CYS A 630 -15.07 33.02 -13.60
N THR A 631 -14.28 33.35 -14.61
CA THR A 631 -13.57 32.38 -15.44
C THR A 631 -12.08 32.72 -15.39
N LEU A 632 -11.23 31.73 -15.09
CA LEU A 632 -9.80 31.92 -14.89
C LEU A 632 -9.01 30.85 -15.64
N ASP A 633 -7.81 31.19 -16.11
CA ASP A 633 -6.82 30.21 -16.50
C ASP A 633 -6.10 29.74 -15.23
N LEU A 634 -6.23 28.44 -14.93
CA LEU A 634 -5.69 27.81 -13.72
C LEU A 634 -4.68 26.73 -14.11
N THR A 635 -3.72 26.46 -13.22
CA THR A 635 -2.66 25.48 -13.44
C THR A 635 -3.07 24.10 -12.94
N GLU A 636 -2.39 23.06 -13.44
CA GLU A 636 -2.44 21.75 -12.79
C GLU A 636 -1.83 21.85 -11.39
N GLY A 637 -2.40 21.12 -10.43
CA GLY A 637 -1.96 21.17 -9.03
C GLY A 637 -2.64 22.29 -8.23
N PRO A 638 -2.02 22.77 -7.15
CA PRO A 638 -2.64 23.71 -6.22
C PRO A 638 -2.80 25.12 -6.82
N ASN A 639 -4.00 25.69 -6.70
CA ASN A 639 -4.33 27.07 -7.07
C ASN A 639 -4.89 27.82 -5.86
N ASN A 640 -4.42 29.04 -5.62
CA ASN A 640 -4.92 29.89 -4.54
C ASN A 640 -6.12 30.71 -5.03
N LEU A 641 -7.31 30.44 -4.48
CA LEU A 641 -8.54 31.14 -4.85
C LEU A 641 -8.97 32.11 -3.74
N LEU A 642 -8.73 33.42 -3.97
CA LEU A 642 -8.97 34.52 -3.05
C LEU A 642 -10.33 35.19 -3.29
N PHE A 643 -11.23 35.05 -2.31
CA PHE A 643 -12.53 35.70 -2.29
C PHE A 643 -12.54 36.86 -1.29
N LYS A 644 -12.95 38.05 -1.72
CA LYS A 644 -13.07 39.25 -0.87
C LYS A 644 -14.53 39.66 -0.68
N LEU A 645 -14.88 40.12 0.53
CA LEU A 645 -16.17 40.70 0.87
C LEU A 645 -16.14 42.20 0.52
N VAL A 646 -16.50 42.53 -0.72
CA VAL A 646 -16.30 43.87 -1.32
C VAL A 646 -17.36 44.90 -0.95
N GLY A 647 -18.43 44.48 -0.30
CA GLY A 647 -19.50 45.35 0.17
C GLY A 647 -20.68 44.56 0.69
N LYS A 648 -21.83 45.21 0.85
CA LYS A 648 -23.08 44.56 1.22
C LYS A 648 -24.29 45.25 0.57
N HIS A 649 -25.38 44.51 0.43
CA HIS A 649 -26.67 45.10 0.07
C HIS A 649 -27.12 46.14 1.11
N ALA A 650 -27.90 47.14 0.72
CA ALA A 650 -28.36 48.22 1.61
C ALA A 650 -29.11 47.69 2.84
N ASP A 651 -29.93 46.66 2.63
CA ASP A 651 -30.71 46.00 3.68
C ASP A 651 -29.94 44.91 4.46
N SER A 652 -28.67 44.66 4.12
CA SER A 652 -27.90 43.61 4.78
C SER A 652 -27.48 44.02 6.19
N GLN A 653 -27.80 43.16 7.15
CA GLN A 653 -27.54 43.33 8.57
C GLN A 653 -26.08 43.01 8.96
N GLY A 654 -25.27 42.49 8.03
CA GLY A 654 -23.90 42.05 8.31
C GLY A 654 -23.01 42.01 7.06
N VAL A 655 -21.79 41.54 7.26
CA VAL A 655 -20.81 41.27 6.20
C VAL A 655 -20.34 39.83 6.40
N ALA A 656 -21.03 38.88 5.77
CA ALA A 656 -20.75 37.46 5.93
C ALA A 656 -20.69 36.72 4.58
N LEU A 657 -20.04 35.55 4.59
CA LEU A 657 -20.06 34.56 3.53
C LEU A 657 -20.20 33.17 4.15
N ASP A 658 -21.35 32.54 3.90
CA ASP A 658 -21.61 31.15 4.29
C ASP A 658 -21.41 30.21 3.09
N LEU A 659 -20.20 29.70 2.95
CA LEU A 659 -19.77 28.94 1.78
C LEU A 659 -19.89 27.43 2.00
N THR A 660 -20.56 26.74 1.08
CA THR A 660 -20.71 25.27 1.10
C THR A 660 -19.68 24.58 0.22
N ASN A 661 -19.58 25.01 -1.05
CA ASN A 661 -18.66 24.43 -2.02
C ASN A 661 -18.03 25.50 -2.92
N ILE A 662 -16.77 25.29 -3.30
CA ILE A 662 -16.16 25.90 -4.48
C ILE A 662 -16.23 24.88 -5.61
N ILE A 663 -16.68 25.30 -6.79
CA ILE A 663 -16.78 24.45 -7.97
C ILE A 663 -15.89 25.02 -9.05
N CYS A 664 -14.96 24.21 -9.55
CA CYS A 664 -14.13 24.52 -10.70
C CYS A 664 -14.52 23.57 -11.84
N GLU A 665 -15.08 24.11 -12.92
CA GLU A 665 -15.49 23.34 -14.09
C GLU A 665 -14.66 23.76 -15.30
N ARG A 666 -13.87 22.83 -15.86
CA ARG A 666 -13.03 23.10 -17.02
C ARG A 666 -13.91 23.36 -18.24
N ILE A 667 -13.64 24.46 -18.92
CA ILE A 667 -14.21 24.82 -20.21
C ILE A 667 -13.21 24.37 -21.26
N ASP A 668 -13.64 23.49 -22.17
CA ASP A 668 -12.80 23.01 -23.27
C ASP A 668 -12.63 24.07 -24.36
#